data_AF-C7R010-F1
#
_entry.id   AF-C7R010-F1
#
_cell.length_a   1.000
_cell.length_b   1.000
_cell.length_c   1.000
_cell.angle_alpha   90.00
_cell.angle_beta   90.00
_cell.angle_gamma   90.00
#
_symmetry.space_group_name_H-M   'P 1'
#
loop_
_entity.id
_entity.type
_entity.pdbx_description
1 polymer ?
#
loop_
_entity_poly.entity_id
_entity_poly.type
_entity_poly.pdbx_seq_one_letter_code
_entity_poly.pdbx_strand_id
1 'polypeptide(L)'
;MIRGHRMKKGASAIIGLCASALMALTVALVPTTAAQAGPPQRNNSDVISNMFQWTWNSVARECTQVLGPQGYGYVQVSPPQEHIQGSQWWTSYQPVSYRIESKLGTRAEFKAMITACNNAGVGVIADAVINHMTGQTGGTGWAGTTFSLENYPGPDGGYSPQDFNSCKRNIANYGDRYEVQNCRLVALQDLATGNTYVRQEIARYLDDLASLGVAGFRIDAAKHIPATDLEAIKAATTQAKNLYWIHEVIGAPGEPVQPSEYLGSGDSHEFGYGRALKDAFDGDIASLQNINNRGFLPSNRAGVFVDNHDTERNNETMTYQWGAKYKLGNIFMLSYPYGSPSTYSGYTFSNKDAGAPQNGQGKVNDAECTSGAWTCAHRWPEIANMVGFHNTVNGTNLSNWQSPTRNVIAYNRGNKGFVALNNTNSATTREFITTLPNGRYCNVVASNTCTQTFTVSGGKVSVTLPAYGAVALHTGALDGVTPDPDPDPTPDPTPGEALTVYYSTDKNWSNYRIHYRVGTDSWTTAPGAAMAPACTGWVSATVPSNGSAVTAAFNNGSGTWDNNSGKDYTLTGSVAAVKGGAVTTHNPCSGGGGSATQVFYSTTANWSTYNIHYKVDGGSWTSVPGDSMTAACNGWVTRTIASAGKNVTAAFNNGSGTWDNNSGKDYTFSGDVIQIANGAVTAGNPCV
;
A
#
# COMPACT_ATOMS: atom_id res chain seq x y z
N MET A 1 37.54 45.73 42.27
CA MET A 1 38.78 46.55 42.13
C MET A 1 39.74 45.80 41.22
N ILE A 2 40.16 46.40 40.09
CA ILE A 2 41.51 46.99 39.85
C ILE A 2 42.49 46.01 39.16
N ARG A 3 42.88 46.35 37.90
CA ARG A 3 44.14 46.07 37.15
C ARG A 3 44.70 44.62 37.16
N GLY A 4 45.10 43.98 36.05
CA GLY A 4 45.26 44.41 34.64
C GLY A 4 46.64 45.02 34.35
N HIS A 5 47.46 44.38 33.47
CA HIS A 5 48.74 44.92 33.01
C HIS A 5 49.14 44.49 31.58
N ARG A 6 50.09 45.26 31.00
CA ARG A 6 50.69 45.16 29.65
C ARG A 6 52.21 45.43 29.79
N MET A 7 53.12 45.06 28.89
CA MET A 7 53.00 44.48 27.53
C MET A 7 54.07 43.36 27.35
N LYS A 8 55.03 43.23 26.41
CA LYS A 8 55.45 43.98 25.20
C LYS A 8 56.23 43.05 24.22
N LYS A 9 55.89 43.13 22.93
CA LYS A 9 56.63 42.76 21.68
C LYS A 9 57.98 42.00 21.73
N GLY A 10 58.11 41.03 20.82
CA GLY A 10 59.36 40.63 20.15
C GLY A 10 59.03 39.94 18.81
N ALA A 11 59.63 40.36 17.69
CA ALA A 11 59.31 39.83 16.36
C ALA A 11 60.52 39.88 15.42
N SER A 12 60.73 38.79 14.66
CA SER A 12 61.60 38.71 13.49
C SER A 12 60.93 37.81 12.46
N ALA A 13 60.95 38.21 11.19
CA ALA A 13 60.38 37.43 10.09
C ALA A 13 61.48 36.81 9.23
N ILE A 14 61.20 35.64 8.64
CA ILE A 14 61.94 35.11 7.50
C ILE A 14 60.90 34.84 6.40
N ILE A 15 61.16 35.36 5.21
CA ILE A 15 60.29 35.19 4.03
C ILE A 15 60.85 34.02 3.21
N GLY A 16 59.98 33.06 2.88
CA GLY A 16 60.28 31.99 1.94
C GLY A 16 59.03 31.69 1.11
N LEU A 17 59.10 31.91 -0.21
CA LEU A 17 58.01 31.60 -1.12
C LEU A 17 57.99 30.10 -1.43
N CYS A 18 56.86 29.45 -1.15
CA CYS A 18 56.41 28.26 -1.87
C CYS A 18 54.98 28.51 -2.36
N ALA A 19 54.68 28.09 -3.60
CA ALA A 19 53.36 28.29 -4.20
C ALA A 19 52.37 27.22 -3.72
N SER A 20 51.24 27.66 -3.17
CA SER A 20 50.11 26.79 -2.82
C SER A 20 49.00 26.97 -3.87
N ALA A 21 48.61 25.89 -4.55
CA ALA A 21 47.52 25.95 -5.53
C ALA A 21 46.16 26.19 -4.85
N LEU A 22 45.30 27.00 -5.46
CA LEU A 22 43.89 27.07 -5.08
C LEU A 22 43.17 25.78 -5.51
N MET A 23 43.08 24.80 -4.61
CA MET A 23 42.03 23.79 -4.71
C MET A 23 40.69 24.44 -4.35
N ALA A 24 39.86 24.71 -5.36
CA ALA A 24 38.47 25.08 -5.16
C ALA A 24 37.73 23.88 -4.57
N LEU A 25 37.49 23.89 -3.25
CA LEU A 25 36.80 22.82 -2.55
C LEU A 25 35.30 22.86 -2.90
N THR A 26 34.92 22.20 -3.98
CA THR A 26 33.52 22.00 -4.36
C THR A 26 32.86 21.11 -3.32
N VAL A 27 32.20 21.72 -2.34
CA VAL A 27 31.33 21.02 -1.39
C VAL A 27 30.17 20.43 -2.19
N ALA A 28 30.28 19.14 -2.52
CA ALA A 28 29.19 18.39 -3.08
C ALA A 28 28.06 18.36 -2.03
N LEU A 29 26.95 19.04 -2.34
CA LEU A 29 25.70 18.90 -1.62
C LEU A 29 25.19 17.47 -1.85
N VAL A 30 25.64 16.54 -1.00
CA VAL A 30 25.00 15.23 -0.87
C VAL A 30 23.55 15.51 -0.49
N PRO A 31 22.55 15.10 -1.29
CA PRO A 31 21.17 15.31 -0.93
C PRO A 31 20.88 14.44 0.29
N THR A 32 20.78 15.07 1.46
CA THR A 32 20.30 14.42 2.68
C THR A 32 18.85 14.03 2.45
N THR A 33 18.62 12.78 2.03
CA THR A 33 17.31 12.14 2.12
C THR A 33 16.79 12.34 3.53
N ALA A 34 15.63 12.98 3.68
CA ALA A 34 14.98 13.08 4.98
C ALA A 34 14.82 11.65 5.52
N ALA A 35 15.17 11.44 6.80
CA ALA A 35 14.93 10.15 7.44
C ALA A 35 13.42 9.89 7.42
N GLN A 36 13.01 8.78 6.79
CA GLN A 36 11.63 8.32 6.78
C GLN A 36 11.29 7.74 8.16
N ALA A 37 10.04 7.88 8.60
CA ALA A 37 9.52 7.16 9.75
C ALA A 37 9.25 5.70 9.40
N GLY A 38 9.31 4.81 10.41
CA GLY A 38 8.76 3.47 10.27
C GLY A 38 9.59 2.51 9.40
N PRO A 39 8.96 1.47 8.83
CA PRO A 39 9.68 0.44 8.12
C PRO A 39 10.19 0.94 6.74
N PRO A 40 11.29 0.38 6.21
CA PRO A 40 11.78 0.71 4.88
C PRO A 40 10.70 0.49 3.81
N GLN A 41 10.56 1.42 2.87
CA GLN A 41 9.47 1.39 1.87
C GLN A 41 9.37 0.05 1.15
N ARG A 42 8.23 -0.63 1.28
CA ARG A 42 7.85 -1.82 0.50
C ARG A 42 6.57 -1.52 -0.26
N ASN A 43 6.42 -2.04 -1.48
CA ASN A 43 5.30 -1.67 -2.35
C ASN A 43 5.16 -0.14 -2.55
N ASN A 44 6.28 0.59 -2.46
CA ASN A 44 6.36 2.06 -2.38
C ASN A 44 5.55 2.69 -1.23
N SER A 45 5.51 2.02 -0.07
CA SER A 45 4.71 2.37 1.10
C SER A 45 5.41 2.02 2.42
N ASP A 46 5.10 2.76 3.48
CA ASP A 46 5.35 2.41 4.89
C ASP A 46 4.05 2.09 5.66
N VAL A 47 2.89 2.06 4.98
CA VAL A 47 1.60 1.85 5.63
C VAL A 47 1.48 0.39 6.11
N ILE A 48 1.16 0.24 7.40
CA ILE A 48 0.96 -1.04 8.09
C ILE A 48 -0.55 -1.33 8.20
N SER A 49 -0.98 -2.57 7.98
CA SER A 49 -2.30 -3.08 8.38
C SER A 49 -2.15 -3.98 9.61
N ASN A 50 -2.68 -3.59 10.77
CA ASN A 50 -2.64 -4.40 11.99
C ASN A 50 -3.83 -5.37 12.04
N MET A 51 -3.57 -6.63 11.71
CA MET A 51 -4.56 -7.69 11.51
C MET A 51 -4.71 -8.55 12.77
N PHE A 52 -5.37 -7.96 13.77
CA PHE A 52 -5.42 -8.49 15.12
C PHE A 52 -6.22 -9.79 15.24
N GLN A 53 -5.58 -10.83 15.77
CA GLN A 53 -6.11 -12.19 15.93
C GLN A 53 -6.56 -12.88 14.63
N TRP A 54 -6.12 -12.44 13.45
CA TRP A 54 -6.38 -13.18 12.19
C TRP A 54 -5.56 -14.47 12.13
N THR A 55 -6.10 -15.53 11.51
CA THR A 55 -5.32 -16.75 11.25
C THR A 55 -4.25 -16.51 10.18
N TRP A 56 -3.15 -17.27 10.21
CA TRP A 56 -2.08 -17.13 9.22
C TRP A 56 -2.60 -17.36 7.79
N ASN A 57 -3.54 -18.28 7.61
CA ASN A 57 -4.16 -18.58 6.32
C ASN A 57 -5.04 -17.44 5.81
N SER A 58 -5.76 -16.72 6.69
CA SER A 58 -6.52 -15.53 6.30
C SER A 58 -5.59 -14.35 5.98
N VAL A 59 -4.52 -14.12 6.75
CA VAL A 59 -3.52 -13.08 6.43
C VAL A 59 -2.85 -13.36 5.08
N ALA A 60 -2.55 -14.63 4.76
CA ALA A 60 -1.99 -15.03 3.47
C ALA A 60 -2.93 -14.70 2.29
N ARG A 61 -4.25 -14.90 2.46
CA ARG A 61 -5.26 -14.48 1.48
C ARG A 61 -5.32 -12.95 1.39
N GLU A 62 -5.37 -12.26 2.52
CA GLU A 62 -5.52 -10.80 2.56
C GLU A 62 -4.34 -10.08 1.90
N CYS A 63 -3.11 -10.53 2.15
CA CYS A 63 -1.91 -10.00 1.51
C CYS A 63 -1.99 -10.06 -0.03
N THR A 64 -2.42 -11.20 -0.58
CA THR A 64 -2.43 -11.46 -2.02
C THR A 64 -3.65 -10.87 -2.73
N GLN A 65 -4.81 -10.81 -2.07
CA GLN A 65 -6.07 -10.36 -2.66
C GLN A 65 -6.38 -8.88 -2.41
N VAL A 66 -5.86 -8.29 -1.33
CA VAL A 66 -6.22 -6.93 -0.89
C VAL A 66 -5.01 -6.07 -0.56
N LEU A 67 -4.17 -6.43 0.41
CA LEU A 67 -3.15 -5.49 0.93
C LEU A 67 -2.12 -5.10 -0.14
N GLY A 68 -1.54 -6.09 -0.84
CA GLY A 68 -0.63 -5.83 -1.96
C GLY A 68 -1.27 -5.01 -3.08
N PRO A 69 -2.42 -5.43 -3.64
CA PRO A 69 -3.17 -4.68 -4.64
C PRO A 69 -3.61 -3.26 -4.23
N GLN A 70 -3.88 -3.00 -2.95
CA GLN A 70 -4.23 -1.68 -2.40
C GLN A 70 -3.01 -0.81 -2.07
N GLY A 71 -1.79 -1.32 -2.27
CA GLY A 71 -0.56 -0.55 -2.05
C GLY A 71 -0.07 -0.52 -0.60
N TYR A 72 -0.56 -1.37 0.30
CA TYR A 72 0.04 -1.50 1.64
C TYR A 72 1.48 -2.02 1.51
N GLY A 73 2.39 -1.49 2.32
CA GLY A 73 3.76 -1.99 2.43
C GLY A 73 3.88 -3.15 3.42
N TYR A 74 3.03 -3.17 4.45
CA TYR A 74 3.22 -4.02 5.63
C TYR A 74 1.92 -4.55 6.24
N VAL A 75 2.03 -5.71 6.91
CA VAL A 75 1.02 -6.28 7.80
C VAL A 75 1.64 -6.55 9.17
N GLN A 76 1.03 -6.08 10.25
CA GLN A 76 1.32 -6.56 11.60
C GLN A 76 0.38 -7.70 11.95
N VAL A 77 0.93 -8.78 12.50
CA VAL A 77 0.19 -9.98 12.92
C VAL A 77 0.32 -10.20 14.43
N SER A 78 -0.72 -10.73 15.06
CA SER A 78 -0.74 -11.07 16.50
C SER A 78 0.36 -12.07 16.91
N PRO A 79 0.65 -12.22 18.22
CA PRO A 79 1.79 -12.99 18.70
C PRO A 79 1.83 -14.44 18.18
N PRO A 80 2.93 -14.87 17.55
CA PRO A 80 3.01 -16.16 16.86
C PRO A 80 3.50 -17.32 17.74
N GLN A 81 4.02 -17.04 18.94
CA GLN A 81 4.56 -18.02 19.87
C GLN A 81 3.48 -18.77 20.67
N GLU A 82 3.87 -19.88 21.29
CA GLU A 82 3.02 -20.67 22.17
C GLU A 82 2.63 -19.89 23.43
N HIS A 83 1.33 -19.89 23.69
CA HIS A 83 0.72 -19.15 24.78
C HIS A 83 -0.23 -20.05 25.61
N ILE A 84 -0.79 -19.54 26.71
CA ILE A 84 -1.75 -20.29 27.53
C ILE A 84 -3.06 -20.63 26.80
N GLN A 85 -3.72 -21.67 27.29
CA GLN A 85 -5.10 -22.02 26.91
C GLN A 85 -6.09 -20.95 27.41
N GLY A 86 -7.13 -20.67 26.61
CA GLY A 86 -8.26 -19.81 26.99
C GLY A 86 -8.81 -18.97 25.83
N SER A 87 -10.10 -18.63 25.91
CA SER A 87 -10.89 -18.00 24.83
C SER A 87 -10.82 -16.47 24.77
N GLN A 88 -10.12 -15.84 25.70
CA GLN A 88 -9.88 -14.40 25.70
C GLN A 88 -8.83 -14.04 24.64
N TRP A 89 -8.81 -12.79 24.17
CA TRP A 89 -7.79 -12.35 23.22
C TRP A 89 -6.40 -12.31 23.87
N TRP A 90 -6.33 -11.80 25.10
CA TRP A 90 -5.10 -11.58 25.86
C TRP A 90 -4.36 -12.87 26.22
N THR A 91 -4.94 -14.05 25.98
CA THR A 91 -4.20 -15.31 26.11
C THR A 91 -3.00 -15.34 25.18
N SER A 92 -3.06 -14.72 23.99
CA SER A 92 -1.90 -14.58 23.09
C SER A 92 -0.73 -13.77 23.68
N TYR A 93 -1.00 -12.93 24.68
CA TYR A 93 -0.03 -12.06 25.35
C TYR A 93 0.50 -12.67 26.66
N GLN A 94 0.33 -13.98 26.83
CA GLN A 94 0.82 -14.75 27.96
C GLN A 94 1.61 -15.99 27.48
N PRO A 95 2.90 -15.81 27.14
CA PRO A 95 3.75 -16.88 26.60
C PRO A 95 3.93 -18.05 27.55
N VAL A 96 4.12 -19.23 26.95
CA VAL A 96 4.50 -20.48 27.63
C VAL A 96 5.81 -21.03 27.06
N SER A 97 6.04 -20.89 25.76
CA SER A 97 7.34 -21.13 25.11
C SER A 97 7.49 -20.27 23.85
N TYR A 98 8.68 -20.22 23.26
CA TYR A 98 8.91 -19.55 21.98
C TYR A 98 8.64 -20.43 20.74
N ARG A 99 8.08 -21.64 20.91
CA ARG A 99 7.62 -22.46 19.78
C ARG A 99 6.56 -21.70 18.98
N ILE A 100 6.78 -21.55 17.68
CA ILE A 100 5.87 -20.82 16.77
C ILE A 100 4.63 -21.68 16.46
N GLU A 101 3.68 -21.73 17.40
CA GLU A 101 2.42 -22.45 17.25
C GLU A 101 1.37 -21.91 18.22
N SER A 102 0.33 -21.27 17.69
CA SER A 102 -0.69 -20.55 18.47
C SER A 102 -2.10 -20.88 18.01
N LYS A 103 -3.13 -20.36 18.69
CA LYS A 103 -4.54 -20.49 18.29
C LYS A 103 -4.86 -19.90 16.89
N LEU A 104 -3.90 -19.22 16.27
CA LEU A 104 -3.97 -18.63 14.93
C LEU A 104 -3.38 -19.54 13.84
N GLY A 105 -2.60 -20.57 14.22
CA GLY A 105 -2.03 -21.56 13.30
C GLY A 105 -0.61 -22.03 13.69
N THR A 106 -0.13 -23.01 12.92
CA THR A 106 1.18 -23.67 13.08
C THR A 106 2.33 -22.87 12.45
N ARG A 107 3.58 -23.22 12.81
CA ARG A 107 4.83 -22.75 12.18
C ARG A 107 4.82 -22.85 10.65
N ALA A 108 4.22 -23.92 10.11
CA ALA A 108 4.14 -24.14 8.67
C ALA A 108 3.19 -23.14 7.99
N GLU A 109 1.99 -22.94 8.56
CA GLU A 109 1.02 -21.94 8.12
C GLU A 109 1.62 -20.51 8.25
N PHE A 110 2.36 -20.22 9.33
CA PHE A 110 3.03 -18.93 9.55
C PHE A 110 4.12 -18.66 8.49
N LYS A 111 4.96 -19.65 8.16
CA LYS A 111 5.96 -19.52 7.08
C LYS A 111 5.29 -19.37 5.70
N ALA A 112 4.20 -20.09 5.44
CA ALA A 112 3.43 -19.97 4.20
C ALA A 112 2.81 -18.57 4.05
N MET A 113 2.25 -18.01 5.12
CA MET A 113 1.77 -16.63 5.19
C MET A 113 2.89 -15.62 4.88
N ILE A 114 4.04 -15.72 5.55
CA ILE A 114 5.20 -14.85 5.26
C ILE A 114 5.60 -14.91 3.79
N THR A 115 5.63 -16.13 3.21
CA THR A 115 5.97 -16.32 1.80
C THR A 115 4.94 -15.67 0.87
N ALA A 116 3.65 -15.85 1.15
CA ALA A 116 2.56 -15.25 0.37
C ALA A 116 2.56 -13.71 0.44
N CYS A 117 2.76 -13.15 1.63
CA CYS A 117 2.83 -11.70 1.83
C CYS A 117 4.06 -11.10 1.14
N ASN A 118 5.24 -11.68 1.33
CA ASN A 118 6.47 -11.23 0.66
C ASN A 118 6.32 -11.26 -0.88
N ASN A 119 5.69 -12.30 -1.44
CA ASN A 119 5.42 -12.40 -2.88
C ASN A 119 4.38 -11.36 -3.38
N ALA A 120 3.48 -10.90 -2.51
CA ALA A 120 2.54 -9.80 -2.78
C ALA A 120 3.15 -8.40 -2.51
N GLY A 121 4.45 -8.31 -2.20
CA GLY A 121 5.14 -7.06 -1.87
C GLY A 121 4.97 -6.59 -0.41
N VAL A 122 4.19 -7.30 0.40
CA VAL A 122 3.81 -6.93 1.78
C VAL A 122 4.79 -7.55 2.79
N GLY A 123 5.44 -6.74 3.62
CA GLY A 123 6.28 -7.21 4.72
C GLY A 123 5.47 -7.62 5.96
N VAL A 124 5.83 -8.74 6.59
CA VAL A 124 5.22 -9.18 7.85
C VAL A 124 5.97 -8.60 9.04
N ILE A 125 5.26 -7.93 9.95
CA ILE A 125 5.74 -7.48 11.25
C ILE A 125 5.16 -8.43 12.30
N ALA A 126 6.01 -9.15 13.02
CA ALA A 126 5.58 -10.05 14.09
C ALA A 126 5.41 -9.29 15.41
N ASP A 127 4.28 -9.48 16.08
CA ASP A 127 4.11 -9.05 17.47
C ASP A 127 4.90 -9.98 18.40
N ALA A 128 5.84 -9.44 19.18
CA ALA A 128 6.84 -10.19 19.92
C ALA A 128 6.76 -9.91 21.43
N VAL A 129 6.22 -10.87 22.17
CA VAL A 129 6.05 -10.80 23.63
C VAL A 129 7.31 -11.31 24.33
N ILE A 130 8.14 -10.38 24.77
CA ILE A 130 9.50 -10.64 25.29
C ILE A 130 9.80 -10.05 26.67
N ASN A 131 8.84 -9.34 27.29
CA ASN A 131 8.97 -8.84 28.66
C ASN A 131 8.71 -9.93 29.72
N HIS A 132 7.74 -10.82 29.47
CA HIS A 132 7.17 -11.69 30.49
C HIS A 132 6.68 -13.04 29.95
N MET A 133 6.49 -13.98 30.88
CA MET A 133 5.72 -15.22 30.68
C MET A 133 4.34 -15.12 31.36
N THR A 134 3.47 -16.10 31.16
CA THR A 134 2.09 -16.11 31.72
C THR A 134 1.96 -15.85 33.22
N GLY A 135 0.85 -15.20 33.63
CA GLY A 135 0.45 -15.03 35.02
C GLY A 135 -0.06 -16.30 35.73
N GLN A 136 -0.21 -17.43 35.02
CA GLN A 136 -0.64 -18.70 35.60
C GLN A 136 0.50 -19.38 36.37
N THR A 137 0.18 -20.01 37.51
CA THR A 137 1.14 -20.73 38.37
C THR A 137 1.51 -22.13 37.87
N GLY A 138 0.86 -22.61 36.82
CA GLY A 138 1.19 -23.84 36.11
C GLY A 138 0.06 -24.30 35.19
N GLY A 139 0.38 -25.17 34.24
CA GLY A 139 -0.57 -25.67 33.24
C GLY A 139 0.11 -26.22 32.00
N THR A 140 -0.60 -26.17 30.88
CA THR A 140 -0.11 -26.56 29.55
C THR A 140 -0.42 -25.45 28.55
N GLY A 141 0.54 -25.12 27.69
CA GLY A 141 0.38 -24.16 26.60
C GLY A 141 -0.48 -24.69 25.45
N TRP A 142 -0.64 -23.86 24.42
CA TRP A 142 -1.40 -24.17 23.22
C TRP A 142 -0.82 -25.36 22.44
N ALA A 143 0.50 -25.46 22.36
CA ALA A 143 1.22 -26.44 21.55
C ALA A 143 1.69 -27.67 22.36
N GLY A 144 1.32 -27.75 23.64
CA GLY A 144 1.54 -28.89 24.53
C GLY A 144 2.67 -28.73 25.55
N THR A 145 3.37 -27.59 25.61
CA THR A 145 4.44 -27.39 26.60
C THR A 145 3.84 -27.24 28.00
N THR A 146 4.27 -28.09 28.94
CA THR A 146 3.89 -27.97 30.35
C THR A 146 4.77 -26.94 31.06
N PHE A 147 4.18 -26.18 31.98
CA PHE A 147 4.88 -25.15 32.74
C PHE A 147 4.42 -25.10 34.21
N SER A 148 5.24 -24.47 35.04
CA SER A 148 4.93 -24.12 36.42
C SER A 148 5.44 -22.71 36.72
N LEU A 149 5.12 -22.18 37.91
CA LEU A 149 5.51 -20.83 38.32
C LEU A 149 7.02 -20.60 38.13
N GLU A 150 7.36 -19.68 37.22
CA GLU A 150 8.74 -19.31 36.89
C GLU A 150 9.60 -20.47 36.33
N ASN A 151 8.96 -21.48 35.74
CA ASN A 151 9.62 -22.62 35.11
C ASN A 151 8.90 -23.03 33.81
N TYR A 152 9.55 -22.73 32.68
CA TYR A 152 9.03 -22.82 31.32
C TYR A 152 9.99 -23.63 30.44
N PRO A 153 9.96 -24.98 30.51
CA PRO A 153 10.84 -25.87 29.75
C PRO A 153 10.33 -26.00 28.29
N GLY A 154 10.56 -24.96 27.48
CA GLY A 154 10.28 -25.00 26.04
C GLY A 154 11.21 -25.96 25.28
N PRO A 155 10.80 -26.41 24.08
CA PRO A 155 11.57 -27.39 23.30
C PRO A 155 12.83 -26.80 22.66
N ASP A 156 12.81 -25.51 22.32
CA ASP A 156 13.88 -24.79 21.61
C ASP A 156 14.81 -24.00 22.56
N GLY A 157 14.49 -24.02 23.86
CA GLY A 157 15.01 -23.14 24.90
C GLY A 157 13.92 -22.82 25.93
N GLY A 158 14.26 -22.18 27.05
CA GLY A 158 13.31 -21.99 28.14
C GLY A 158 13.83 -21.18 29.32
N TYR A 159 13.00 -21.05 30.36
CA TYR A 159 13.28 -20.24 31.55
C TYR A 159 13.04 -20.99 32.85
N SER A 160 13.75 -20.57 33.89
CA SER A 160 13.73 -21.14 35.24
C SER A 160 13.84 -20.03 36.30
N PRO A 161 13.64 -20.28 37.61
CA PRO A 161 13.34 -19.19 38.56
C PRO A 161 14.39 -18.08 38.72
N GLN A 162 15.66 -18.35 38.39
CA GLN A 162 16.73 -17.33 38.37
C GLN A 162 16.71 -16.41 37.14
N ASP A 163 15.85 -16.70 36.15
CA ASP A 163 15.71 -15.96 34.90
C ASP A 163 14.59 -14.89 34.97
N PHE A 164 13.95 -14.74 36.14
CA PHE A 164 12.87 -13.80 36.42
C PHE A 164 13.25 -12.76 37.46
N ASN A 165 12.83 -11.51 37.26
CA ASN A 165 13.15 -10.40 38.15
C ASN A 165 12.69 -10.65 39.59
N SER A 166 13.43 -10.10 40.57
CA SER A 166 13.23 -10.41 42.00
C SER A 166 11.95 -9.82 42.60
N CYS A 167 11.35 -8.80 41.98
CA CYS A 167 10.13 -8.16 42.48
C CYS A 167 8.87 -8.95 42.09
N LYS A 168 8.56 -10.00 42.84
CA LYS A 168 7.45 -10.93 42.56
C LYS A 168 6.03 -10.35 42.79
N ARG A 169 5.90 -9.05 43.07
CA ARG A 169 4.62 -8.36 43.28
C ARG A 169 4.19 -7.62 42.00
N ASN A 170 2.94 -7.20 41.95
CA ASN A 170 2.46 -6.37 40.85
C ASN A 170 3.01 -4.94 40.90
N ILE A 171 3.09 -4.31 39.73
CA ILE A 171 3.21 -2.85 39.57
C ILE A 171 1.95 -2.19 40.16
N ALA A 172 2.16 -1.18 40.99
CA ALA A 172 1.16 -0.35 41.65
C ALA A 172 1.53 1.16 41.60
N ASN A 173 2.82 1.50 41.51
CA ASN A 173 3.32 2.87 41.38
C ASN A 173 4.06 3.07 40.05
N TYR A 174 3.38 3.65 39.06
CA TYR A 174 3.99 4.06 37.79
C TYR A 174 4.94 5.26 37.91
N GLY A 175 5.01 5.92 39.08
CA GLY A 175 6.00 6.95 39.40
C GLY A 175 7.40 6.39 39.74
N ASP A 176 7.54 5.07 39.92
CA ASP A 176 8.83 4.41 40.20
C ASP A 176 9.29 3.61 38.97
N ARG A 177 10.43 4.02 38.39
CA ARG A 177 11.04 3.34 37.23
C ARG A 177 11.45 1.91 37.55
N TYR A 178 12.04 1.66 38.73
CA TYR A 178 12.47 0.31 39.10
C TYR A 178 11.26 -0.61 39.17
N GLU A 179 10.17 -0.13 39.77
CA GLU A 179 8.92 -0.87 39.84
C GLU A 179 8.34 -1.16 38.46
N VAL A 180 8.22 -0.13 37.59
CA VAL A 180 7.70 -0.29 36.23
C VAL A 180 8.51 -1.30 35.40
N GLN A 181 9.82 -1.40 35.63
CA GLN A 181 10.74 -2.17 34.77
C GLN A 181 11.31 -3.46 35.39
N ASN A 182 10.86 -3.85 36.60
CA ASN A 182 11.36 -5.04 37.30
C ASN A 182 10.28 -5.78 38.14
N CYS A 183 9.07 -5.23 38.26
CA CYS A 183 7.95 -5.85 38.98
C CYS A 183 6.86 -6.31 38.00
N ARG A 184 6.05 -7.28 38.41
CA ARG A 184 5.11 -7.98 37.51
C ARG A 184 4.02 -7.06 36.96
N LEU A 185 3.97 -6.89 35.64
CA LEU A 185 2.80 -6.35 34.95
C LEU A 185 1.62 -7.32 35.15
N VAL A 186 0.57 -6.91 35.88
CA VAL A 186 -0.65 -7.69 36.17
C VAL A 186 -0.44 -9.19 36.49
N ALA A 187 0.56 -9.49 37.33
CA ALA A 187 0.98 -10.83 37.79
C ALA A 187 1.64 -11.75 36.75
N LEU A 188 1.92 -11.27 35.54
CA LEU A 188 2.74 -11.94 34.51
C LEU A 188 4.17 -12.14 35.05
N GLN A 189 4.85 -13.24 34.71
CA GLN A 189 6.19 -13.51 35.26
C GLN A 189 7.23 -12.68 34.51
N ASP A 190 7.73 -11.63 35.16
CA ASP A 190 8.61 -10.62 34.60
C ASP A 190 10.05 -11.14 34.39
N LEU A 191 10.53 -11.15 33.15
CA LEU A 191 11.83 -11.72 32.79
C LEU A 191 12.97 -10.79 33.19
N ALA A 192 14.04 -11.35 33.76
CA ALA A 192 15.25 -10.62 34.10
C ALA A 192 16.08 -10.29 32.85
N THR A 193 15.59 -9.36 32.02
CA THR A 193 16.20 -8.95 30.74
C THR A 193 17.60 -8.34 30.87
N GLY A 194 18.06 -8.03 32.09
CA GLY A 194 19.46 -7.75 32.40
C GLY A 194 20.40 -8.97 32.33
N ASN A 195 19.86 -10.19 32.46
CA ASN A 195 20.61 -11.46 32.44
C ASN A 195 21.00 -11.84 31.00
N THR A 196 22.28 -12.07 30.76
CA THR A 196 22.82 -12.51 29.47
C THR A 196 22.13 -13.77 28.92
N TYR A 197 21.72 -14.71 29.76
CA TYR A 197 21.00 -15.91 29.31
C TYR A 197 19.61 -15.54 28.74
N VAL A 198 18.85 -14.72 29.46
CA VAL A 198 17.54 -14.21 29.01
C VAL A 198 17.67 -13.44 27.70
N ARG A 199 18.65 -12.54 27.59
CA ARG A 199 18.93 -11.80 26.35
C ARG A 199 19.23 -12.73 25.16
N GLN A 200 19.97 -13.81 25.39
CA GLN A 200 20.28 -14.80 24.35
C GLN A 200 19.08 -15.67 23.97
N GLU A 201 18.20 -16.00 24.92
CA GLU A 201 16.97 -16.77 24.68
C GLU A 201 15.96 -15.95 23.86
N ILE A 202 15.74 -14.68 24.23
CA ILE A 202 14.96 -13.73 23.42
C ILE A 202 15.60 -13.54 22.04
N ALA A 203 16.92 -13.41 21.96
CA ALA A 203 17.61 -13.25 20.67
C ALA A 203 17.46 -14.48 19.76
N ARG A 204 17.47 -15.70 20.30
CA ARG A 204 17.16 -16.93 19.55
C ARG A 204 15.76 -16.88 18.93
N TYR A 205 14.74 -16.51 19.71
CA TYR A 205 13.36 -16.39 19.23
C TYR A 205 13.19 -15.34 18.12
N LEU A 206 13.81 -14.16 18.28
CA LEU A 206 13.74 -13.09 17.27
C LEU A 206 14.50 -13.46 15.98
N ASP A 207 15.66 -14.12 16.08
CA ASP A 207 16.37 -14.63 14.90
C ASP A 207 15.65 -15.81 14.23
N ASP A 208 14.93 -16.64 14.99
CA ASP A 208 14.12 -17.72 14.43
C ASP A 208 12.97 -17.17 13.59
N LEU A 209 12.24 -16.16 14.10
CA LEU A 209 11.26 -15.39 13.34
C LEU A 209 11.88 -14.75 12.09
N ALA A 210 13.07 -14.14 12.20
CA ALA A 210 13.80 -13.58 11.07
C ALA A 210 14.14 -14.65 10.02
N SER A 211 14.52 -15.86 10.43
CA SER A 211 14.83 -16.99 9.55
C SER A 211 13.61 -17.49 8.75
N LEU A 212 12.39 -17.25 9.25
CA LEU A 212 11.15 -17.53 8.53
C LEU A 212 10.79 -16.44 7.50
N GLY A 213 11.45 -15.27 7.57
CA GLY A 213 11.33 -14.19 6.58
C GLY A 213 10.46 -13.00 7.00
N VAL A 214 10.24 -12.78 8.30
CA VAL A 214 9.59 -11.54 8.77
C VAL A 214 10.43 -10.31 8.40
N ALA A 215 9.76 -9.17 8.23
CA ALA A 215 10.38 -7.90 7.85
C ALA A 215 10.58 -6.95 9.06
N GLY A 216 10.00 -7.28 10.21
CA GLY A 216 10.18 -6.53 11.46
C GLY A 216 9.40 -7.08 12.65
N PHE A 217 9.45 -6.34 13.75
CA PHE A 217 8.80 -6.69 15.02
C PHE A 217 8.06 -5.50 15.65
N ARG A 218 6.88 -5.75 16.23
CA ARG A 218 6.28 -4.91 17.28
C ARG A 218 6.68 -5.53 18.62
N ILE A 219 7.43 -4.79 19.43
CA ILE A 219 7.85 -5.24 20.76
C ILE A 219 6.76 -4.90 21.76
N ASP A 220 6.11 -5.94 22.28
CA ASP A 220 5.07 -5.86 23.32
C ASP A 220 5.62 -5.29 24.63
N ALA A 221 4.81 -4.49 25.32
CA ALA A 221 5.09 -4.03 26.69
C ALA A 221 6.49 -3.40 26.89
N ALA A 222 7.12 -2.86 25.83
CA ALA A 222 8.53 -2.44 25.83
C ALA A 222 8.88 -1.44 26.95
N LYS A 223 7.91 -0.61 27.38
CA LYS A 223 7.97 0.25 28.59
C LYS A 223 8.51 -0.46 29.85
N HIS A 224 8.16 -1.74 30.00
CA HIS A 224 8.48 -2.59 31.15
C HIS A 224 9.86 -3.25 31.03
N ILE A 225 10.51 -3.16 29.87
CA ILE A 225 11.90 -3.58 29.67
C ILE A 225 12.79 -2.31 29.77
N PRO A 226 13.94 -2.34 30.47
CA PRO A 226 14.91 -1.25 30.40
C PRO A 226 15.38 -1.01 28.96
N ALA A 227 15.41 0.24 28.49
CA ALA A 227 15.76 0.56 27.10
C ALA A 227 17.15 0.03 26.69
N THR A 228 18.13 0.07 27.61
CA THR A 228 19.47 -0.52 27.44
C THR A 228 19.46 -2.05 27.31
N ASP A 229 18.46 -2.71 27.89
CA ASP A 229 18.31 -4.17 27.80
C ASP A 229 17.69 -4.56 26.47
N LEU A 230 16.77 -3.76 25.91
CA LEU A 230 16.32 -3.91 24.51
C LEU A 230 17.43 -3.64 23.49
N GLU A 231 18.31 -2.66 23.73
CA GLU A 231 19.53 -2.47 22.93
C GLU A 231 20.44 -3.69 23.01
N ALA A 232 20.65 -4.26 24.20
CA ALA A 232 21.48 -5.45 24.40
C ALA A 232 20.87 -6.72 23.78
N ILE A 233 19.54 -6.91 23.88
CA ILE A 233 18.79 -7.97 23.19
C ILE A 233 18.97 -7.83 21.68
N LYS A 234 18.73 -6.63 21.12
CA LYS A 234 18.90 -6.39 19.69
C LYS A 234 20.33 -6.67 19.24
N ALA A 235 21.33 -6.18 19.98
CA ALA A 235 22.75 -6.43 19.68
C ALA A 235 23.12 -7.92 19.70
N ALA A 236 22.50 -8.73 20.56
CA ALA A 236 22.72 -10.17 20.66
C ALA A 236 22.15 -11.00 19.49
N THR A 237 21.17 -10.47 18.75
CA THR A 237 20.65 -11.12 17.53
C THR A 237 21.64 -11.08 16.37
N THR A 238 21.46 -11.94 15.38
CA THR A 238 22.30 -12.07 14.17
C THR A 238 21.64 -11.45 12.96
N GLN A 239 20.38 -11.78 12.68
CA GLN A 239 19.58 -11.30 11.55
C GLN A 239 18.58 -10.23 12.01
N ALA A 240 17.87 -10.48 13.12
CA ALA A 240 16.74 -9.66 13.56
C ALA A 240 17.09 -8.19 13.82
N LYS A 241 18.33 -7.88 14.21
CA LYS A 241 18.81 -6.49 14.38
C LYS A 241 18.74 -5.62 13.14
N ASN A 242 18.80 -6.21 11.95
CA ASN A 242 18.75 -5.50 10.67
C ASN A 242 17.32 -5.28 10.16
N LEU A 243 16.31 -5.82 10.85
CA LEU A 243 14.90 -5.66 10.52
C LEU A 243 14.31 -4.41 11.19
N TYR A 244 13.10 -4.03 10.79
CA TYR A 244 12.35 -2.95 11.44
C TYR A 244 11.93 -3.36 12.87
N TRP A 245 12.03 -2.45 13.83
CA TRP A 245 11.58 -2.65 15.20
C TRP A 245 10.74 -1.44 15.60
N ILE A 246 9.54 -1.67 16.12
CA ILE A 246 8.73 -0.64 16.77
C ILE A 246 8.31 -1.07 18.17
N HIS A 247 8.46 -0.18 19.13
CA HIS A 247 8.24 -0.42 20.54
C HIS A 247 6.86 0.03 21.01
N GLU A 248 6.26 -0.74 21.91
CA GLU A 248 5.14 -0.26 22.72
C GLU A 248 5.62 0.42 23.99
N VAL A 249 5.60 1.76 23.98
CA VAL A 249 5.92 2.55 25.17
C VAL A 249 4.79 3.54 25.42
N ILE A 250 3.83 3.11 26.25
CA ILE A 250 2.66 3.91 26.62
C ILE A 250 3.10 5.06 27.56
N GLY A 251 3.58 6.15 26.97
CA GLY A 251 3.99 7.35 27.70
C GLY A 251 2.80 8.06 28.36
N ALA A 252 3.04 8.61 29.56
CA ALA A 252 2.10 9.45 30.29
C ALA A 252 2.82 10.60 31.02
N PRO A 253 2.17 11.77 31.22
CA PRO A 253 2.78 12.90 31.92
C PRO A 253 3.14 12.57 33.38
N GLY A 254 4.37 12.90 33.79
CA GLY A 254 4.84 12.70 35.16
C GLY A 254 5.41 11.30 35.47
N GLU A 255 5.24 10.33 34.57
CA GLU A 255 5.91 9.02 34.71
C GLU A 255 7.39 9.10 34.32
N PRO A 256 8.27 8.30 34.96
CA PRO A 256 9.72 8.41 34.77
C PRO A 256 10.23 7.66 33.54
N VAL A 257 9.42 6.86 32.86
CA VAL A 257 9.78 6.09 31.65
C VAL A 257 9.01 6.66 30.45
N GLN A 258 9.73 7.06 29.40
CA GLN A 258 9.17 7.79 28.25
C GLN A 258 9.58 7.16 26.91
N PRO A 259 8.72 7.25 25.86
CA PRO A 259 8.95 6.57 24.56
C PRO A 259 10.22 7.03 23.83
N SER A 260 10.68 8.26 24.09
CA SER A 260 11.91 8.82 23.51
C SER A 260 13.19 8.08 23.92
N GLU A 261 13.18 7.34 25.05
CA GLU A 261 14.34 6.57 25.52
C GLU A 261 14.62 5.34 24.66
N TYR A 262 13.59 4.79 24.01
CA TYR A 262 13.66 3.52 23.28
C TYR A 262 14.15 3.68 21.83
N LEU A 263 14.38 4.94 21.42
CA LEU A 263 14.76 5.32 20.05
C LEU A 263 16.14 4.81 19.63
N GLY A 264 16.98 4.32 20.55
CA GLY A 264 18.26 3.69 20.22
C GLY A 264 18.14 2.27 19.64
N SER A 265 17.09 1.53 19.98
CA SER A 265 16.87 0.15 19.50
C SER A 265 15.77 0.01 18.43
N GLY A 266 14.82 0.93 18.35
CA GLY A 266 13.71 0.88 17.37
C GLY A 266 12.95 2.21 17.32
N ASP A 267 11.94 2.30 16.45
CA ASP A 267 10.94 3.38 16.53
C ASP A 267 9.99 3.11 17.72
N SER A 268 9.15 4.08 18.09
CA SER A 268 8.14 3.88 19.15
C SER A 268 6.76 4.31 18.67
N HIS A 269 5.74 3.64 19.18
CA HIS A 269 4.35 4.08 19.01
C HIS A 269 4.10 5.41 19.75
N GLU A 270 3.41 6.33 19.08
CA GLU A 270 2.98 7.61 19.64
C GLU A 270 1.51 7.53 20.09
N PHE A 271 1.29 6.97 21.28
CA PHE A 271 -0.05 6.88 21.89
C PHE A 271 -0.72 8.24 22.08
N GLY A 272 0.04 9.34 22.19
CA GLY A 272 -0.48 10.70 22.21
C GLY A 272 -1.26 11.07 20.94
N TYR A 273 -0.92 10.48 19.79
CA TYR A 273 -1.58 10.76 18.51
C TYR A 273 -3.03 10.27 18.48
N GLY A 274 -3.28 8.99 18.83
CA GLY A 274 -4.64 8.42 18.86
C GLY A 274 -5.55 9.11 19.88
N ARG A 275 -5.00 9.47 21.05
CA ARG A 275 -5.68 10.31 22.06
C ARG A 275 -6.07 11.68 21.49
N ALA A 276 -5.12 12.35 20.84
CA ALA A 276 -5.36 13.67 20.22
C ALA A 276 -6.36 13.64 19.07
N LEU A 277 -6.41 12.55 18.28
CA LEU A 277 -7.48 12.34 17.28
C LEU A 277 -8.84 12.18 17.95
N LYS A 278 -8.94 11.36 19.01
CA LYS A 278 -10.19 11.16 19.76
C LYS A 278 -10.77 12.48 20.27
N ASP A 279 -9.96 13.30 20.93
CA ASP A 279 -10.37 14.61 21.45
C ASP A 279 -10.84 15.55 20.32
N ALA A 280 -10.08 15.60 19.22
CA ALA A 280 -10.38 16.47 18.09
C ALA A 280 -11.67 16.04 17.36
N PHE A 281 -11.86 14.75 17.10
CA PHE A 281 -13.06 14.26 16.42
C PHE A 281 -14.31 14.32 17.30
N ASP A 282 -14.19 14.47 18.63
CA ASP A 282 -15.34 14.76 19.50
C ASP A 282 -15.64 16.27 19.66
N GLY A 283 -14.63 17.14 19.61
CA GLY A 283 -14.79 18.59 19.77
C GLY A 283 -14.55 19.44 18.52
N ASP A 284 -13.28 19.51 18.09
CA ASP A 284 -12.70 20.50 17.18
C ASP A 284 -11.57 19.87 16.35
N ILE A 285 -11.81 19.58 15.07
CA ILE A 285 -10.79 19.06 14.15
C ILE A 285 -9.91 20.14 13.51
N ALA A 286 -10.23 21.43 13.65
CA ALA A 286 -9.30 22.51 13.27
C ALA A 286 -8.06 22.52 14.19
N SER A 287 -8.21 22.08 15.45
CA SER A 287 -7.09 21.88 16.38
C SER A 287 -6.01 20.90 15.88
N LEU A 288 -6.31 20.05 14.89
CA LEU A 288 -5.38 19.09 14.31
C LEU A 288 -4.29 19.73 13.43
N GLN A 289 -4.40 21.01 13.06
CA GLN A 289 -3.37 21.74 12.31
C GLN A 289 -1.98 21.61 12.94
N ASN A 290 -1.94 21.55 14.27
CA ASN A 290 -0.73 21.52 15.08
C ASN A 290 -0.63 20.22 15.90
N ILE A 291 -1.18 19.10 15.41
CA ILE A 291 -1.14 17.82 16.15
C ILE A 291 0.29 17.36 16.49
N ASN A 292 1.26 17.63 15.62
CA ASN A 292 2.68 17.37 15.86
C ASN A 292 3.32 18.27 16.94
N ASN A 293 2.72 19.42 17.27
CA ASN A 293 3.30 20.42 18.16
C ASN A 293 2.89 20.19 19.64
N ARG A 294 2.89 18.92 20.07
CA ARG A 294 2.36 18.45 21.36
C ARG A 294 3.41 17.80 22.29
N GLY A 295 4.69 17.95 21.97
CA GLY A 295 5.78 17.26 22.69
C GLY A 295 5.90 15.76 22.36
N PHE A 296 5.28 15.33 21.26
CA PHE A 296 5.37 13.98 20.71
C PHE A 296 6.79 13.63 20.24
N LEU A 297 6.99 12.35 19.93
CA LEU A 297 8.20 11.82 19.29
C LEU A 297 8.61 12.61 18.03
N PRO A 298 9.89 12.55 17.61
CA PRO A 298 10.30 13.01 16.29
C PRO A 298 9.49 12.27 15.22
N SER A 299 8.87 12.99 14.29
CA SER A 299 8.00 12.42 13.25
C SER A 299 8.64 11.23 12.53
N ASN A 300 9.93 11.33 12.21
CA ASN A 300 10.73 10.30 11.54
C ASN A 300 11.10 9.09 12.41
N ARG A 301 10.58 8.97 13.63
CA ARG A 301 10.84 7.88 14.59
C ARG A 301 9.56 7.37 15.28
N ALA A 302 8.39 7.78 14.78
CA ALA A 302 7.09 7.56 15.40
C ALA A 302 6.20 6.66 14.55
N GLY A 303 5.64 5.60 15.14
CA GLY A 303 4.49 4.90 14.56
C GLY A 303 3.19 5.49 15.10
N VAL A 304 2.20 5.71 14.23
CA VAL A 304 0.90 6.30 14.60
C VAL A 304 -0.26 5.41 14.20
N PHE A 305 -1.34 5.47 14.98
CA PHE A 305 -2.58 4.76 14.74
C PHE A 305 -3.77 5.60 15.19
N VAL A 306 -4.97 5.30 14.68
CA VAL A 306 -6.23 5.83 15.22
C VAL A 306 -6.56 5.10 16.53
N ASP A 307 -6.37 3.79 16.55
CA ASP A 307 -6.58 2.86 17.65
C ASP A 307 -5.66 1.63 17.53
N ASN A 308 -5.52 0.88 18.62
CA ASN A 308 -4.93 -0.47 18.62
C ASN A 308 -5.82 -1.44 19.41
N HIS A 309 -5.36 -2.68 19.59
CA HIS A 309 -6.15 -3.71 20.25
C HIS A 309 -6.43 -3.43 21.74
N ASP A 310 -5.55 -2.75 22.48
CA ASP A 310 -5.83 -2.31 23.85
C ASP A 310 -6.73 -1.07 23.88
N THR A 311 -6.39 -0.06 23.06
CA THR A 311 -7.04 1.24 23.17
C THR A 311 -8.48 1.24 22.66
N GLU A 312 -8.83 0.33 21.74
CA GLU A 312 -10.25 0.12 21.37
C GLU A 312 -11.07 -0.51 22.51
N ARG A 313 -10.41 -1.20 23.46
CA ARG A 313 -11.04 -1.94 24.57
C ARG A 313 -11.09 -1.15 25.88
N ASN A 314 -10.30 -0.07 26.01
CA ASN A 314 -10.20 0.74 27.22
C ASN A 314 -10.80 2.17 27.10
N ASN A 315 -11.28 2.58 25.92
CA ASN A 315 -11.83 3.92 25.59
C ASN A 315 -10.80 5.08 25.62
N GLU A 316 -9.51 4.78 25.49
CA GLU A 316 -8.42 5.76 25.35
C GLU A 316 -8.36 6.41 23.96
N THR A 317 -8.78 5.69 22.92
CA THR A 317 -8.83 6.17 21.53
C THR A 317 -10.25 6.18 20.96
N MET A 318 -10.36 6.52 19.67
CA MET A 318 -11.55 6.17 18.86
C MET A 318 -11.60 4.65 18.66
N THR A 319 -12.69 4.13 18.07
CA THR A 319 -12.82 2.72 17.68
C THR A 319 -13.66 2.60 16.41
N TYR A 320 -13.73 1.42 15.79
CA TYR A 320 -14.65 1.14 14.67
C TYR A 320 -16.12 1.52 14.97
N GLN A 321 -16.54 1.51 16.24
CA GLN A 321 -17.90 1.85 16.69
C GLN A 321 -18.23 3.34 16.54
N TRP A 322 -17.22 4.21 16.40
CA TRP A 322 -17.39 5.64 16.08
C TRP A 322 -17.80 5.86 14.61
N GLY A 323 -17.85 4.80 13.79
CA GLY A 323 -18.42 4.81 12.44
C GLY A 323 -17.78 5.84 11.51
N ALA A 324 -18.58 6.80 11.05
CA ALA A 324 -18.11 7.85 10.14
C ALA A 324 -16.96 8.69 10.74
N LYS A 325 -16.98 9.01 12.04
CA LYS A 325 -15.86 9.72 12.69
C LYS A 325 -14.55 8.92 12.61
N TYR A 326 -14.60 7.62 12.83
CA TYR A 326 -13.42 6.73 12.74
C TYR A 326 -12.85 6.65 11.32
N LYS A 327 -13.72 6.69 10.29
CA LYS A 327 -13.30 6.84 8.89
C LYS A 327 -12.57 8.16 8.68
N LEU A 328 -13.12 9.29 9.12
CA LEU A 328 -12.45 10.60 9.03
C LEU A 328 -11.10 10.62 9.78
N GLY A 329 -10.99 9.94 10.93
CA GLY A 329 -9.73 9.77 11.66
C GLY A 329 -8.66 9.01 10.87
N ASN A 330 -9.04 7.91 10.20
CA ASN A 330 -8.13 7.15 9.34
C ASN A 330 -7.74 7.93 8.07
N ILE A 331 -8.68 8.65 7.45
CA ILE A 331 -8.37 9.55 6.31
C ILE A 331 -7.35 10.62 6.75
N PHE A 332 -7.55 11.25 7.92
CA PHE A 332 -6.60 12.22 8.45
C PHE A 332 -5.22 11.60 8.69
N MET A 333 -5.16 10.46 9.37
CA MET A 333 -3.90 9.74 9.63
C MET A 333 -3.13 9.40 8.35
N LEU A 334 -3.82 8.86 7.34
CA LEU A 334 -3.20 8.48 6.08
C LEU A 334 -2.83 9.69 5.20
N SER A 335 -3.36 10.88 5.45
CA SER A 335 -3.05 12.09 4.65
C SER A 335 -2.19 13.14 5.35
N TYR A 336 -2.03 13.11 6.67
CA TYR A 336 -1.18 14.06 7.41
C TYR A 336 0.29 13.60 7.46
N PRO A 337 1.30 14.50 7.34
CA PRO A 337 2.72 14.12 7.31
C PRO A 337 3.33 13.97 8.71
N TYR A 338 2.82 13.04 9.52
CA TYR A 338 3.38 12.76 10.86
C TYR A 338 3.37 11.25 11.17
N GLY A 339 4.57 10.70 11.42
CA GLY A 339 4.77 9.27 11.72
C GLY A 339 4.57 8.34 10.52
N SER A 340 4.83 7.05 10.75
CA SER A 340 4.43 5.94 9.86
C SER A 340 3.05 5.41 10.32
N PRO A 341 2.05 5.33 9.44
CA PRO A 341 0.68 5.01 9.84
C PRO A 341 0.41 3.50 9.85
N SER A 342 -0.18 3.01 10.94
CA SER A 342 -0.85 1.71 11.01
C SER A 342 -2.36 1.90 11.01
N THR A 343 -3.05 1.32 10.02
CA THR A 343 -4.48 1.03 10.14
C THR A 343 -4.67 -0.18 11.07
N TYR A 344 -5.86 -0.32 11.64
CA TYR A 344 -6.19 -1.41 12.56
C TYR A 344 -7.41 -2.20 12.08
N SER A 345 -7.45 -3.51 12.33
CA SER A 345 -8.54 -4.40 11.91
C SER A 345 -8.64 -5.69 12.75
N GLY A 346 -9.27 -5.58 13.91
CA GLY A 346 -9.73 -6.72 14.70
C GLY A 346 -11.14 -7.21 14.31
N TYR A 347 -11.88 -7.67 15.31
CA TYR A 347 -13.21 -8.29 15.22
C TYR A 347 -14.19 -7.58 16.17
N THR A 348 -15.50 -7.73 15.93
CA THR A 348 -16.53 -7.12 16.77
C THR A 348 -16.63 -7.83 18.13
N PHE A 349 -16.69 -7.08 19.23
CA PHE A 349 -16.77 -7.63 20.58
C PHE A 349 -17.90 -7.01 21.41
N SER A 350 -18.41 -7.78 22.38
CA SER A 350 -19.44 -7.34 23.34
C SER A 350 -18.89 -6.92 24.71
N ASN A 351 -17.63 -7.27 25.00
CA ASN A 351 -16.91 -6.92 26.22
C ASN A 351 -15.40 -6.92 25.96
N LYS A 352 -14.65 -6.19 26.79
CA LYS A 352 -13.19 -5.97 26.62
C LYS A 352 -12.32 -7.24 26.67
N ASP A 353 -12.80 -8.36 27.22
CA ASP A 353 -12.01 -9.59 27.35
C ASP A 353 -12.30 -10.62 26.24
N ALA A 354 -13.30 -10.38 25.40
CA ALA A 354 -13.71 -11.32 24.34
C ALA A 354 -12.61 -11.58 23.30
N GLY A 355 -12.29 -12.85 23.05
CA GLY A 355 -11.45 -13.28 21.93
C GLY A 355 -12.15 -13.19 20.57
N ALA A 356 -11.36 -13.46 19.53
CA ALA A 356 -11.85 -13.55 18.15
C ALA A 356 -12.84 -14.71 17.95
N PRO A 357 -13.66 -14.70 16.87
CA PRO A 357 -14.51 -15.82 16.51
C PRO A 357 -13.72 -17.13 16.44
N GLN A 358 -14.08 -18.11 17.27
CA GLN A 358 -13.31 -19.35 17.46
C GLN A 358 -14.21 -20.60 17.44
N ASN A 359 -13.61 -21.77 17.25
CA ASN A 359 -14.31 -23.05 17.30
C ASN A 359 -14.42 -23.61 18.74
N GLY A 360 -15.06 -24.77 18.89
CA GLY A 360 -15.27 -25.43 20.19
C GLY A 360 -13.98 -25.89 20.90
N GLN A 361 -12.85 -25.92 20.19
CA GLN A 361 -11.51 -26.21 20.71
C GLN A 361 -10.68 -24.94 20.98
N GLY A 362 -11.23 -23.74 20.74
CA GLY A 362 -10.52 -22.48 20.93
C GLY A 362 -9.54 -22.10 19.82
N LYS A 363 -9.44 -22.86 18.72
CA LYS A 363 -8.72 -22.37 17.52
C LYS A 363 -9.56 -21.25 16.90
N VAL A 364 -8.92 -20.15 16.55
CA VAL A 364 -9.58 -19.02 15.90
C VAL A 364 -10.02 -19.44 14.50
N ASN A 365 -11.22 -19.04 14.11
CA ASN A 365 -11.78 -19.29 12.80
C ASN A 365 -11.11 -18.37 11.78
N ASP A 366 -10.98 -18.84 10.54
CA ASP A 366 -10.54 -17.98 9.43
C ASP A 366 -11.45 -16.73 9.31
N ALA A 367 -10.82 -15.59 9.06
CA ALA A 367 -11.48 -14.30 9.01
C ALA A 367 -12.19 -14.08 7.67
N GLU A 368 -13.47 -13.72 7.75
CA GLU A 368 -14.35 -13.53 6.59
C GLU A 368 -15.17 -12.25 6.78
N CYS A 369 -14.81 -11.19 6.05
CA CYS A 369 -15.35 -9.84 6.24
C CYS A 369 -16.86 -9.69 5.94
N THR A 370 -17.44 -10.62 5.18
CA THR A 370 -18.89 -10.65 4.89
C THR A 370 -19.73 -11.14 6.07
N SER A 371 -19.12 -11.74 7.09
CA SER A 371 -19.82 -12.26 8.28
C SER A 371 -20.31 -11.19 9.25
N GLY A 372 -19.79 -9.95 9.15
CA GLY A 372 -20.00 -8.90 10.15
C GLY A 372 -19.28 -9.11 11.48
N ALA A 373 -18.72 -10.30 11.75
CA ALA A 373 -17.96 -10.59 12.97
C ALA A 373 -16.53 -10.01 12.94
N TRP A 374 -15.99 -9.75 11.75
CA TRP A 374 -14.68 -9.14 11.53
C TRP A 374 -14.85 -7.70 11.06
N THR A 375 -14.11 -6.76 11.65
CA THR A 375 -14.29 -5.31 11.36
C THR A 375 -13.84 -4.94 9.95
N CYS A 376 -12.72 -5.54 9.51
CA CYS A 376 -12.09 -5.34 8.21
C CYS A 376 -11.97 -3.87 7.77
N ALA A 377 -11.65 -2.96 8.71
CA ALA A 377 -11.57 -1.53 8.42
C ALA A 377 -10.53 -1.19 7.33
N HIS A 378 -9.46 -1.97 7.21
CA HIS A 378 -8.49 -1.86 6.11
C HIS A 378 -9.09 -2.06 4.70
N ARG A 379 -10.27 -2.71 4.58
CA ARG A 379 -11.01 -2.88 3.32
C ARG A 379 -12.02 -1.77 3.02
N TRP A 380 -12.34 -0.90 3.98
CA TRP A 380 -13.34 0.13 3.78
C TRP A 380 -12.80 1.14 2.74
N PRO A 381 -13.56 1.53 1.69
CA PRO A 381 -13.07 2.41 0.62
C PRO A 381 -12.39 3.68 1.11
N GLU A 382 -12.93 4.27 2.19
CA GLU A 382 -12.42 5.49 2.82
C GLU A 382 -11.04 5.32 3.48
N ILE A 383 -10.60 4.08 3.70
CA ILE A 383 -9.32 3.72 4.35
C ILE A 383 -8.39 3.05 3.33
N ALA A 384 -8.88 2.06 2.58
CA ALA A 384 -8.12 1.35 1.56
C ALA A 384 -7.54 2.30 0.49
N ASN A 385 -8.40 3.12 -0.13
CA ASN A 385 -7.97 4.01 -1.21
C ASN A 385 -7.08 5.17 -0.70
N MET A 386 -7.13 5.46 0.61
CA MET A 386 -6.23 6.42 1.24
C MET A 386 -4.80 5.92 1.42
N VAL A 387 -4.54 4.61 1.27
CA VAL A 387 -3.17 4.08 1.12
C VAL A 387 -2.57 4.50 -0.21
N GLY A 388 -3.33 4.39 -1.31
CA GLY A 388 -2.94 4.92 -2.62
C GLY A 388 -2.72 6.44 -2.61
N PHE A 389 -3.54 7.18 -1.86
CA PHE A 389 -3.30 8.61 -1.58
C PHE A 389 -1.96 8.79 -0.85
N HIS A 390 -1.75 8.11 0.29
CA HIS A 390 -0.55 8.22 1.12
C HIS A 390 0.74 8.02 0.30
N ASN A 391 0.81 6.90 -0.42
CA ASN A 391 1.94 6.52 -1.25
C ASN A 391 2.21 7.57 -2.34
N THR A 392 1.15 8.10 -2.98
CA THR A 392 1.28 9.19 -3.96
C THR A 392 1.93 10.42 -3.32
N VAL A 393 1.42 10.85 -2.16
CA VAL A 393 1.85 12.09 -1.50
C VAL A 393 3.12 11.95 -0.65
N ASN A 394 3.75 10.78 -0.60
CA ASN A 394 4.97 10.57 0.16
C ASN A 394 6.08 11.56 -0.27
N GLY A 395 6.91 11.96 0.69
CA GLY A 395 7.93 13.01 0.58
C GLY A 395 7.40 14.46 0.55
N THR A 396 6.08 14.70 0.63
CA THR A 396 5.52 16.07 0.58
C THR A 396 5.07 16.62 1.93
N ASN A 397 5.32 17.91 2.15
CA ASN A 397 4.89 18.66 3.33
C ASN A 397 3.39 19.03 3.29
N LEU A 398 2.84 19.38 4.45
CA LEU A 398 1.53 20.02 4.60
C LEU A 398 1.57 21.45 4.03
N SER A 399 0.54 21.86 3.29
CA SER A 399 0.38 23.25 2.82
C SER A 399 -1.11 23.65 2.78
N ASN A 400 -1.37 24.95 2.64
CA ASN A 400 -2.72 25.52 2.47
C ASN A 400 -3.79 25.03 3.47
N TRP A 401 -3.42 24.91 4.75
CA TRP A 401 -4.40 24.56 5.78
C TRP A 401 -5.49 25.63 5.87
N GLN A 402 -6.74 25.20 5.77
CA GLN A 402 -7.94 26.02 5.77
C GLN A 402 -8.94 25.39 6.74
N SER A 403 -9.55 26.20 7.61
CA SER A 403 -10.60 25.74 8.53
C SER A 403 -11.80 26.70 8.54
N PRO A 404 -12.69 26.66 7.53
CA PRO A 404 -13.86 27.55 7.46
C PRO A 404 -14.82 27.43 8.64
N THR A 405 -14.76 26.31 9.39
CA THR A 405 -15.32 26.19 10.74
C THR A 405 -14.39 25.30 11.57
N ARG A 406 -14.60 25.21 12.89
CA ARG A 406 -13.86 24.28 13.75
C ARG A 406 -13.98 22.79 13.37
N ASN A 407 -15.04 22.42 12.64
CA ASN A 407 -15.32 21.04 12.21
C ASN A 407 -15.44 20.89 10.68
N VAL A 408 -14.90 21.83 9.92
CA VAL A 408 -14.72 21.72 8.46
C VAL A 408 -13.31 22.20 8.13
N ILE A 409 -12.46 21.31 7.65
CA ILE A 409 -11.05 21.60 7.35
C ILE A 409 -10.67 21.12 5.95
N ALA A 410 -9.65 21.73 5.36
CA ALA A 410 -8.98 21.25 4.16
C ALA A 410 -7.48 21.60 4.18
N TYR A 411 -6.68 20.82 3.47
CA TYR A 411 -5.24 21.03 3.32
C TYR A 411 -4.68 20.31 2.10
N ASN A 412 -3.48 20.71 1.69
CA ASN A 412 -2.70 20.06 0.66
C ASN A 412 -1.55 19.24 1.22
N ARG A 413 -1.11 18.29 0.40
CA ARG A 413 0.16 17.58 0.52
C ARG A 413 1.01 17.88 -0.71
N GLY A 414 1.87 18.89 -0.57
CA GLY A 414 2.59 19.52 -1.68
C GLY A 414 1.66 19.93 -2.83
N ASN A 415 2.09 19.67 -4.06
CA ASN A 415 1.25 19.74 -5.27
C ASN A 415 0.68 18.36 -5.68
N LYS A 416 0.80 17.34 -4.84
CA LYS A 416 0.41 15.95 -5.16
C LYS A 416 -0.96 15.55 -4.64
N GLY A 417 -1.45 16.19 -3.57
CA GLY A 417 -2.72 15.82 -2.94
C GLY A 417 -3.47 16.99 -2.28
N PHE A 418 -4.77 16.81 -2.14
CA PHE A 418 -5.71 17.68 -1.43
C PHE A 418 -6.69 16.80 -0.64
N VAL A 419 -6.96 17.17 0.61
CA VAL A 419 -7.98 16.53 1.46
C VAL A 419 -8.85 17.60 2.10
N ALA A 420 -10.15 17.33 2.18
CA ALA A 420 -11.11 18.11 2.95
C ALA A 420 -12.01 17.18 3.78
N LEU A 421 -12.29 17.55 5.04
CA LEU A 421 -13.04 16.76 6.03
C LEU A 421 -14.15 17.62 6.65
N ASN A 422 -15.33 17.01 6.84
CA ASN A 422 -16.47 17.64 7.50
C ASN A 422 -16.93 16.77 8.69
N ASN A 423 -16.57 17.16 9.91
CA ASN A 423 -16.99 16.52 11.16
C ASN A 423 -18.28 17.15 11.73
N THR A 424 -19.22 17.53 10.85
CA THR A 424 -20.55 18.03 11.24
C THR A 424 -21.66 17.12 10.73
N ASN A 425 -22.82 17.19 11.37
CA ASN A 425 -24.02 16.41 11.04
C ASN A 425 -24.74 16.88 9.75
N SER A 426 -24.20 17.85 9.03
CA SER A 426 -24.83 18.50 7.88
C SER A 426 -23.86 18.54 6.70
N ALA A 427 -24.35 18.34 5.48
CA ALA A 427 -23.51 18.50 4.29
C ALA A 427 -23.14 19.98 4.09
N THR A 428 -21.99 20.25 3.47
CA THR A 428 -21.53 21.63 3.24
C THR A 428 -20.75 21.77 1.94
N THR A 429 -21.09 22.79 1.14
CA THR A 429 -20.37 23.11 -0.10
C THR A 429 -19.43 24.29 0.15
N ARG A 430 -18.16 24.15 -0.24
CA ARG A 430 -17.10 25.14 -0.04
C ARG A 430 -16.14 25.16 -1.22
N GLU A 431 -15.72 26.36 -1.62
CA GLU A 431 -14.52 26.54 -2.42
C GLU A 431 -13.30 26.54 -1.48
N PHE A 432 -12.26 25.81 -1.85
CA PHE A 432 -10.97 25.79 -1.16
C PHE A 432 -9.83 26.12 -2.14
N ILE A 433 -8.79 26.78 -1.62
CA ILE A 433 -7.51 26.94 -2.29
C ILE A 433 -6.80 25.57 -2.32
N THR A 434 -6.18 25.23 -3.45
CA THR A 434 -5.43 23.98 -3.61
C THR A 434 -4.17 24.16 -4.47
N THR A 435 -3.08 23.49 -4.09
CA THR A 435 -1.84 23.38 -4.89
C THR A 435 -1.82 22.19 -5.85
N LEU A 436 -2.91 21.44 -6.00
CA LEU A 436 -3.05 20.49 -7.11
C LEU A 436 -3.00 21.23 -8.47
N PRO A 437 -2.36 20.67 -9.50
CA PRO A 437 -2.49 21.15 -10.87
C PRO A 437 -3.95 21.18 -11.34
N ASN A 438 -4.28 22.04 -12.31
CA ASN A 438 -5.58 22.01 -13.00
C ASN A 438 -5.84 20.58 -13.54
N GLY A 439 -6.99 20.02 -13.22
CA GLY A 439 -7.32 18.63 -13.51
C GLY A 439 -8.71 18.25 -13.01
N ARG A 440 -9.35 17.25 -13.63
CA ARG A 440 -10.51 16.55 -13.05
C ARG A 440 -10.00 15.34 -12.28
N TYR A 441 -10.27 15.28 -10.98
CA TYR A 441 -9.75 14.26 -10.08
C TYR A 441 -10.90 13.40 -9.52
N CYS A 442 -10.68 12.09 -9.39
CA CYS A 442 -11.60 11.20 -8.69
C CYS A 442 -11.55 11.44 -7.18
N ASN A 443 -12.70 11.46 -6.51
CA ASN A 443 -12.75 11.43 -5.05
C ASN A 443 -12.52 10.01 -4.54
N VAL A 444 -11.29 9.69 -4.13
CA VAL A 444 -10.91 8.31 -3.81
C VAL A 444 -11.58 7.76 -2.54
N VAL A 445 -12.09 8.63 -1.67
CA VAL A 445 -12.89 8.24 -0.49
C VAL A 445 -14.39 8.13 -0.78
N ALA A 446 -14.86 8.37 -2.02
CA ALA A 446 -16.26 8.13 -2.39
C ALA A 446 -16.52 6.66 -2.78
N SER A 447 -15.64 6.06 -3.59
CA SER A 447 -15.72 4.65 -3.99
C SER A 447 -14.41 4.16 -4.62
N ASN A 448 -14.30 2.85 -4.86
CA ASN A 448 -13.14 2.23 -5.52
C ASN A 448 -13.09 2.48 -7.04
N THR A 449 -14.02 3.25 -7.60
CA THR A 449 -14.03 3.71 -9.00
C THR A 449 -14.31 5.22 -9.06
N CYS A 450 -14.14 5.84 -10.23
CA CYS A 450 -14.26 7.29 -10.40
C CYS A 450 -15.73 7.79 -10.48
N THR A 451 -16.58 7.39 -9.51
CA THR A 451 -18.03 7.72 -9.50
C THR A 451 -18.33 9.19 -9.14
N GLN A 452 -17.42 9.84 -8.43
CA GLN A 452 -17.49 11.26 -8.08
C GLN A 452 -16.18 11.92 -8.43
N THR A 453 -16.26 13.06 -9.13
CA THR A 453 -15.10 13.84 -9.54
C THR A 453 -15.20 15.29 -9.13
N PHE A 454 -14.04 15.94 -8.99
CA PHE A 454 -13.92 17.36 -8.69
C PHE A 454 -12.91 18.02 -9.64
N THR A 455 -13.30 19.17 -10.18
CA THR A 455 -12.49 19.99 -11.08
C THR A 455 -11.65 20.97 -10.26
N VAL A 456 -10.33 20.85 -10.37
CA VAL A 456 -9.36 21.87 -9.94
C VAL A 456 -9.14 22.82 -11.12
N SER A 457 -9.32 24.12 -10.90
CA SER A 457 -8.92 25.16 -11.84
C SER A 457 -8.48 26.43 -11.10
N GLY A 458 -7.50 27.15 -11.63
CA GLY A 458 -7.01 28.42 -11.06
C GLY A 458 -6.45 28.30 -9.63
N GLY A 459 -5.95 27.12 -9.23
CA GLY A 459 -5.52 26.86 -7.85
C GLY A 459 -6.67 26.76 -6.84
N LYS A 460 -7.89 26.45 -7.30
CA LYS A 460 -9.11 26.32 -6.50
C LYS A 460 -9.84 25.02 -6.82
N VAL A 461 -10.63 24.54 -5.86
CA VAL A 461 -11.59 23.43 -6.03
C VAL A 461 -12.85 23.71 -5.23
N SER A 462 -14.02 23.53 -5.85
CA SER A 462 -15.32 23.60 -5.16
C SER A 462 -15.78 22.18 -4.84
N VAL A 463 -16.01 21.89 -3.56
CA VAL A 463 -16.40 20.55 -3.09
C VAL A 463 -17.65 20.60 -2.22
N THR A 464 -18.49 19.58 -2.36
CA THR A 464 -19.61 19.32 -1.44
C THR A 464 -19.24 18.15 -0.54
N LEU A 465 -18.93 18.46 0.72
CA LEU A 465 -18.61 17.48 1.75
C LEU A 465 -19.92 16.93 2.35
N PRO A 466 -20.16 15.61 2.36
CA PRO A 466 -21.28 15.01 3.08
C PRO A 466 -21.21 15.28 4.60
N ALA A 467 -22.33 15.07 5.31
CA ALA A 467 -22.33 15.01 6.76
C ALA A 467 -21.41 13.87 7.25
N TYR A 468 -20.51 14.15 8.20
CA TYR A 468 -19.42 13.25 8.62
C TYR A 468 -18.59 12.67 7.45
N GLY A 469 -18.48 13.41 6.34
CA GLY A 469 -17.87 12.98 5.08
C GLY A 469 -16.59 13.71 4.71
N ALA A 470 -15.97 13.25 3.62
CA ALA A 470 -14.66 13.69 3.16
C ALA A 470 -14.57 13.77 1.63
N VAL A 471 -13.58 14.53 1.16
CA VAL A 471 -13.09 14.51 -0.22
C VAL A 471 -11.57 14.40 -0.19
N ALA A 472 -11.01 13.48 -0.97
CA ALA A 472 -9.56 13.29 -1.13
C ALA A 472 -9.21 13.13 -2.62
N LEU A 473 -8.29 13.95 -3.10
CA LEU A 473 -7.89 14.08 -4.51
C LEU A 473 -6.36 14.02 -4.60
N HIS A 474 -5.79 13.23 -5.51
CA HIS A 474 -4.34 13.16 -5.71
C HIS A 474 -3.96 12.94 -7.17
N THR A 475 -2.72 13.26 -7.53
CA THR A 475 -2.19 13.16 -8.91
C THR A 475 -2.11 11.74 -9.47
N GLY A 476 -2.35 10.71 -8.64
CA GLY A 476 -2.52 9.33 -9.08
C GLY A 476 -3.96 8.95 -9.47
N ALA A 477 -4.93 9.84 -9.25
CA ALA A 477 -6.36 9.62 -9.47
C ALA A 477 -6.97 10.73 -10.35
N LEU A 478 -6.34 11.00 -11.50
CA LEU A 478 -6.86 11.89 -12.55
C LEU A 478 -7.87 11.14 -13.42
N ASP A 479 -9.01 11.76 -13.68
CA ASP A 479 -10.12 11.22 -14.50
C ASP A 479 -9.93 11.52 -16.00
N GLY A 480 -8.69 11.47 -16.49
CA GLY A 480 -8.32 11.69 -17.90
C GLY A 480 -8.54 13.10 -18.47
N VAL A 481 -9.30 13.98 -17.79
CA VAL A 481 -9.68 15.31 -18.29
C VAL A 481 -8.87 16.42 -17.62
N THR A 482 -8.15 17.21 -18.42
CA THR A 482 -7.54 18.48 -18.02
C THR A 482 -8.48 19.65 -18.36
N PRO A 483 -8.98 20.41 -17.37
CA PRO A 483 -9.77 21.62 -17.59
C PRO A 483 -8.96 22.71 -18.28
N ASP A 484 -9.59 23.38 -19.25
CA ASP A 484 -9.05 24.57 -19.92
C ASP A 484 -8.96 25.75 -18.92
N PRO A 485 -7.93 26.62 -18.96
CA PRO A 485 -7.79 27.71 -17.97
C PRO A 485 -8.73 28.92 -18.16
N ASP A 486 -9.53 29.00 -19.23
CA ASP A 486 -10.23 30.22 -19.65
C ASP A 486 -11.78 30.05 -19.66
N PRO A 487 -12.59 30.91 -19.01
CA PRO A 487 -14.03 30.72 -18.88
C PRO A 487 -14.86 31.58 -19.86
N ASP A 488 -15.17 31.04 -21.04
CA ASP A 488 -16.13 31.66 -21.98
C ASP A 488 -17.53 30.98 -21.88
N PRO A 489 -18.66 31.72 -21.81
CA PRO A 489 -19.92 31.17 -21.33
C PRO A 489 -20.80 30.59 -22.44
N THR A 490 -20.43 29.43 -22.97
CA THR A 490 -21.34 28.57 -23.75
C THR A 490 -21.70 27.29 -22.98
N PRO A 491 -22.95 26.79 -23.03
CA PRO A 491 -23.33 25.57 -22.32
C PRO A 491 -22.74 24.35 -23.03
N ASP A 492 -21.71 23.75 -22.43
CA ASP A 492 -21.10 22.51 -22.91
C ASP A 492 -22.14 21.36 -22.88
N PRO A 493 -22.39 20.65 -23.99
CA PRO A 493 -23.51 19.72 -24.09
C PRO A 493 -23.35 18.46 -23.22
N THR A 494 -24.49 17.92 -22.78
CA THR A 494 -24.59 16.75 -21.91
C THR A 494 -23.73 15.57 -22.39
N PRO A 495 -22.98 14.87 -21.52
CA PRO A 495 -22.13 13.75 -21.91
C PRO A 495 -22.90 12.62 -22.63
N GLY A 496 -22.76 12.57 -23.95
CA GLY A 496 -23.32 11.54 -24.82
C GLY A 496 -22.60 11.53 -26.17
N GLU A 497 -21.92 10.42 -26.45
CA GLU A 497 -21.41 10.06 -27.79
C GLU A 497 -20.41 11.06 -28.41
N ALA A 498 -19.15 10.94 -27.98
CA ALA A 498 -17.98 11.55 -28.61
C ALA A 498 -17.10 10.49 -29.30
N LEU A 499 -16.35 10.92 -30.33
CA LEU A 499 -15.46 10.11 -31.15
C LEU A 499 -14.00 10.56 -30.96
N THR A 500 -13.12 9.64 -30.59
CA THR A 500 -11.67 9.88 -30.56
C THR A 500 -11.07 9.57 -31.93
N VAL A 501 -10.50 10.57 -32.59
CA VAL A 501 -9.89 10.45 -33.92
C VAL A 501 -8.37 10.50 -33.83
N TYR A 502 -7.70 9.47 -34.33
CA TYR A 502 -6.25 9.41 -34.50
C TYR A 502 -5.84 9.68 -35.96
N TYR A 503 -4.75 10.40 -36.19
CA TYR A 503 -4.16 10.62 -37.51
C TYR A 503 -2.65 10.39 -37.47
N SER A 504 -2.10 9.71 -38.48
CA SER A 504 -0.69 9.31 -38.48
C SER A 504 0.25 10.43 -38.93
N THR A 505 1.38 10.59 -38.25
CA THR A 505 2.33 11.68 -38.49
C THR A 505 3.28 11.46 -39.69
N ASP A 506 3.05 10.44 -40.52
CA ASP A 506 3.86 10.12 -41.72
C ASP A 506 4.04 11.31 -42.69
N LYS A 507 3.13 12.30 -42.65
CA LYS A 507 3.20 13.55 -43.43
C LYS A 507 4.30 14.53 -42.96
N ASN A 508 4.89 14.32 -41.78
CA ASN A 508 5.91 15.17 -41.17
C ASN A 508 5.56 16.68 -41.13
N TRP A 509 4.32 17.00 -40.73
CA TRP A 509 3.89 18.39 -40.52
C TRP A 509 4.31 18.90 -39.14
N SER A 510 4.55 20.21 -39.02
CA SER A 510 4.89 20.86 -37.74
C SER A 510 3.69 21.02 -36.80
N ASN A 511 2.48 20.92 -37.33
CA ASN A 511 1.20 20.94 -36.60
C ASN A 511 0.23 19.98 -37.28
N TYR A 512 -0.77 19.50 -36.54
CA TYR A 512 -1.87 18.70 -37.08
C TYR A 512 -3.20 19.23 -36.58
N ARG A 513 -4.15 19.43 -37.50
CA ARG A 513 -5.53 19.87 -37.24
C ARG A 513 -6.52 18.91 -37.87
N ILE A 514 -7.67 18.75 -37.22
CA ILE A 514 -8.86 18.09 -37.77
C ILE A 514 -9.96 19.13 -38.01
N HIS A 515 -10.34 19.28 -39.27
CA HIS A 515 -11.49 20.07 -39.72
C HIS A 515 -12.60 19.08 -40.06
N TYR A 516 -13.76 19.23 -39.45
CA TYR A 516 -14.84 18.23 -39.53
C TYR A 516 -16.24 18.86 -39.49
N ARG A 517 -17.23 18.02 -39.80
CA ARG A 517 -18.67 18.19 -39.51
C ARG A 517 -19.26 16.90 -38.94
N VAL A 518 -20.36 17.00 -38.22
CA VAL A 518 -21.11 15.86 -37.65
C VAL A 518 -22.37 15.62 -38.49
N GLY A 519 -22.60 14.41 -38.98
CA GLY A 519 -23.76 14.08 -39.81
C GLY A 519 -23.92 15.02 -41.02
N THR A 520 -24.97 15.84 -41.00
CA THR A 520 -25.29 16.85 -42.03
C THR A 520 -24.96 18.29 -41.61
N ASP A 521 -24.32 18.49 -40.46
CA ASP A 521 -24.05 19.82 -39.89
C ASP A 521 -23.04 20.63 -40.71
N SER A 522 -22.94 21.91 -40.37
CA SER A 522 -21.89 22.82 -40.87
C SER A 522 -20.49 22.30 -40.53
N TRP A 523 -19.54 22.55 -41.42
CA TRP A 523 -18.12 22.35 -41.12
C TRP A 523 -17.64 23.36 -40.07
N THR A 524 -16.84 22.87 -39.13
CA THR A 524 -16.01 23.68 -38.22
C THR A 524 -15.19 24.74 -38.98
N THR A 525 -14.94 25.91 -38.38
CA THR A 525 -14.11 26.95 -39.01
C THR A 525 -12.69 26.42 -39.28
N ALA A 526 -12.22 26.52 -40.52
CA ALA A 526 -10.86 26.14 -40.89
C ALA A 526 -9.82 27.00 -40.12
N PRO A 527 -8.70 26.45 -39.64
CA PRO A 527 -8.17 25.10 -39.94
C PRO A 527 -8.74 23.96 -39.07
N GLY A 528 -9.72 24.21 -38.20
CA GLY A 528 -10.30 23.19 -37.33
C GLY A 528 -9.52 22.93 -36.03
N ALA A 529 -10.00 21.96 -35.26
CA ALA A 529 -9.51 21.62 -33.93
C ALA A 529 -8.07 21.09 -33.95
N ALA A 530 -7.31 21.36 -32.88
CA ALA A 530 -5.94 20.87 -32.76
C ALA A 530 -5.89 19.39 -32.42
N MET A 531 -4.96 18.65 -33.02
CA MET A 531 -4.64 17.27 -32.66
C MET A 531 -3.35 17.25 -31.83
N ALA A 532 -3.43 16.69 -30.62
CA ALA A 532 -2.29 16.55 -29.72
C ALA A 532 -1.47 15.29 -30.05
N PRO A 533 -0.15 15.23 -29.76
CA PRO A 533 0.62 13.99 -29.82
C PRO A 533 -0.02 12.90 -28.95
N ALA A 534 -0.25 11.73 -29.53
CA ALA A 534 -0.97 10.63 -28.87
C ALA A 534 -0.04 9.45 -28.56
N CYS A 535 0.83 9.10 -29.51
CA CYS A 535 1.89 8.11 -29.36
C CYS A 535 2.90 8.23 -30.51
N THR A 536 3.95 7.42 -30.51
CA THR A 536 4.95 7.37 -31.58
C THR A 536 4.29 7.13 -32.95
N GLY A 537 4.35 8.14 -33.83
CA GLY A 537 3.78 8.08 -35.18
C GLY A 537 2.32 8.56 -35.32
N TRP A 538 1.69 9.08 -34.25
CA TRP A 538 0.27 9.45 -34.23
C TRP A 538 -0.06 10.67 -33.36
N VAL A 539 -1.00 11.47 -33.85
CA VAL A 539 -1.72 12.51 -33.10
C VAL A 539 -3.18 12.12 -32.91
N SER A 540 -3.89 12.72 -31.95
CA SER A 540 -5.32 12.52 -31.74
C SER A 540 -6.07 13.79 -31.36
N ALA A 541 -7.36 13.83 -31.69
CA ALA A 541 -8.33 14.78 -31.14
C ALA A 541 -9.67 14.06 -30.88
N THR A 542 -10.35 14.43 -29.81
CA THR A 542 -11.74 13.99 -29.56
C THR A 542 -12.70 15.03 -30.11
N VAL A 543 -13.72 14.58 -30.83
CA VAL A 543 -14.76 15.41 -31.45
C VAL A 543 -16.14 14.90 -31.03
N PRO A 544 -17.17 15.76 -30.94
CA PRO A 544 -18.54 15.28 -30.78
C PRO A 544 -18.92 14.41 -31.99
N SER A 545 -19.64 13.31 -31.74
CA SER A 545 -20.25 12.50 -32.81
C SER A 545 -21.77 12.45 -32.72
N ASN A 546 -22.37 12.62 -31.53
CA ASN A 546 -23.84 12.66 -31.35
C ASN A 546 -24.53 11.45 -32.02
N GLY A 547 -23.95 10.27 -31.85
CA GLY A 547 -24.38 9.01 -32.48
C GLY A 547 -24.18 8.92 -34.00
N SER A 548 -23.70 9.99 -34.63
CA SER A 548 -23.65 10.19 -36.07
C SER A 548 -22.24 10.00 -36.65
N ALA A 549 -22.16 9.77 -37.96
CA ALA A 549 -20.89 9.74 -38.68
C ALA A 549 -20.26 11.13 -38.77
N VAL A 550 -18.96 11.24 -38.53
CA VAL A 550 -18.20 12.49 -38.67
C VAL A 550 -17.53 12.51 -40.05
N THR A 551 -17.71 13.58 -40.82
CA THR A 551 -16.91 13.82 -42.04
C THR A 551 -15.74 14.71 -41.68
N ALA A 552 -14.50 14.33 -42.02
CA ALA A 552 -13.29 15.06 -41.61
C ALA A 552 -12.22 15.16 -42.70
N ALA A 553 -11.44 16.24 -42.66
CA ALA A 553 -10.21 16.44 -43.41
C ALA A 553 -9.10 16.94 -42.46
N PHE A 554 -7.86 16.59 -42.74
CA PHE A 554 -6.71 16.91 -41.88
C PHE A 554 -5.83 17.98 -42.53
N ASN A 555 -5.17 18.82 -41.76
CA ASN A 555 -4.28 19.86 -42.30
C ASN A 555 -3.17 20.28 -41.32
N ASN A 556 -2.18 21.01 -41.84
CA ASN A 556 -1.03 21.49 -41.08
C ASN A 556 -1.24 22.84 -40.35
N GLY A 557 -2.47 23.38 -40.32
CA GLY A 557 -2.78 24.70 -39.78
C GLY A 557 -2.35 25.89 -40.65
N SER A 558 -1.62 25.68 -41.75
CA SER A 558 -1.09 26.73 -42.64
C SER A 558 -1.36 26.47 -44.13
N GLY A 559 -2.48 25.82 -44.45
CA GLY A 559 -3.00 25.69 -45.81
C GLY A 559 -2.58 24.46 -46.60
N THR A 560 -1.83 23.51 -46.02
CA THR A 560 -1.59 22.19 -46.62
C THR A 560 -2.57 21.17 -46.04
N TRP A 561 -3.30 20.47 -46.91
CA TRP A 561 -4.42 19.61 -46.55
C TRP A 561 -4.22 18.15 -46.97
N ASP A 562 -4.85 17.25 -46.23
CA ASP A 562 -5.18 15.89 -46.63
C ASP A 562 -6.69 15.68 -46.48
N ASN A 563 -7.38 15.81 -47.62
CA ASN A 563 -8.82 15.62 -47.77
C ASN A 563 -9.13 14.33 -48.57
N ASN A 564 -8.26 13.32 -48.46
CA ASN A 564 -8.43 12.02 -49.11
C ASN A 564 -8.65 12.11 -50.63
N SER A 565 -7.89 13.00 -51.29
CA SER A 565 -8.05 13.36 -52.71
C SER A 565 -9.44 13.90 -53.07
N GLY A 566 -9.97 14.80 -52.24
CA GLY A 566 -11.28 15.44 -52.44
C GLY A 566 -12.49 14.57 -52.08
N LYS A 567 -12.30 13.55 -51.23
CA LYS A 567 -13.37 12.65 -50.75
C LYS A 567 -13.68 12.80 -49.26
N ASP A 568 -12.78 13.45 -48.53
CA ASP A 568 -12.72 13.48 -47.07
C ASP A 568 -12.66 12.08 -46.42
N TYR A 569 -12.71 12.03 -45.10
CA TYR A 569 -12.74 10.82 -44.30
C TYR A 569 -14.07 10.72 -43.55
N THR A 570 -14.80 9.62 -43.76
CA THR A 570 -15.96 9.27 -42.93
C THR A 570 -15.50 8.45 -41.74
N LEU A 571 -15.79 8.92 -40.53
CA LEU A 571 -15.35 8.35 -39.26
C LEU A 571 -16.59 7.99 -38.42
N THR A 572 -16.57 6.83 -37.76
CA THR A 572 -17.74 6.30 -37.02
C THR A 572 -17.34 5.56 -35.75
N GLY A 573 -18.29 5.38 -34.82
CA GLY A 573 -18.07 4.75 -33.53
C GLY A 573 -17.49 5.70 -32.48
N SER A 574 -16.83 5.14 -31.46
CA SER A 574 -16.15 5.89 -30.39
C SER A 574 -14.65 6.11 -30.64
N VAL A 575 -14.04 5.34 -31.56
CA VAL A 575 -12.65 5.47 -31.98
C VAL A 575 -12.54 5.31 -33.49
N ALA A 576 -11.78 6.19 -34.14
CA ALA A 576 -11.35 6.04 -35.53
C ALA A 576 -9.87 6.43 -35.68
N ALA A 577 -9.15 5.80 -36.62
CA ALA A 577 -7.75 6.06 -36.88
C ALA A 577 -7.45 6.12 -38.38
N VAL A 578 -6.68 7.12 -38.81
CA VAL A 578 -6.44 7.43 -40.22
C VAL A 578 -4.95 7.37 -40.55
N LYS A 579 -4.58 6.52 -41.52
CA LYS A 579 -3.21 6.40 -42.04
C LYS A 579 -3.22 6.05 -43.53
N GLY A 580 -2.40 6.75 -44.32
CA GLY A 580 -2.21 6.45 -45.74
C GLY A 580 -3.47 6.51 -46.63
N GLY A 581 -4.52 7.24 -46.20
CA GLY A 581 -5.82 7.27 -46.89
C GLY A 581 -6.86 6.26 -46.38
N ALA A 582 -6.45 5.29 -45.55
CA ALA A 582 -7.36 4.32 -44.93
C ALA A 582 -7.88 4.80 -43.57
N VAL A 583 -9.12 4.44 -43.24
CA VAL A 583 -9.75 4.60 -41.93
C VAL A 583 -9.89 3.22 -41.27
N THR A 584 -9.59 3.11 -39.99
CA THR A 584 -9.91 1.95 -39.13
C THR A 584 -10.62 2.42 -37.86
N THR A 585 -11.21 1.51 -37.09
CA THR A 585 -11.89 1.80 -35.80
C THR A 585 -11.06 1.39 -34.57
N HIS A 586 -9.76 1.17 -34.75
CA HIS A 586 -8.85 0.72 -33.69
C HIS A 586 -7.99 1.86 -33.16
N ASN A 587 -7.70 1.87 -31.85
CA ASN A 587 -6.78 2.83 -31.23
C ASN A 587 -5.33 2.44 -31.58
N PRO A 588 -4.58 3.24 -32.36
CA PRO A 588 -3.21 2.90 -32.75
C PRO A 588 -2.20 3.14 -31.61
N CYS A 589 -2.63 3.76 -30.51
CA CYS A 589 -1.81 4.17 -29.39
C CYS A 589 -1.95 3.27 -28.14
N SER A 590 -2.70 2.17 -28.20
CA SER A 590 -2.63 1.07 -27.22
C SER A 590 -1.34 0.24 -27.36
N GLY A 591 -0.19 0.92 -27.34
CA GLY A 591 1.16 0.34 -27.48
C GLY A 591 1.73 -0.15 -26.16
N GLY A 592 1.22 -1.27 -25.65
CA GLY A 592 1.73 -1.87 -24.40
C GLY A 592 0.98 -3.07 -23.84
N GLY A 593 -0.06 -3.57 -24.54
CA GLY A 593 -0.90 -4.65 -24.01
C GLY A 593 -2.08 -4.99 -24.90
N GLY A 594 -1.83 -5.32 -26.18
CA GLY A 594 -2.84 -6.04 -26.97
C GLY A 594 -3.05 -7.42 -26.38
N SER A 595 -4.28 -7.93 -26.39
CA SER A 595 -4.64 -9.21 -25.75
C SER A 595 -3.66 -10.33 -26.08
N ALA A 596 -3.24 -11.04 -25.03
CA ALA A 596 -2.49 -12.27 -25.16
C ALA A 596 -3.48 -13.42 -25.35
N THR A 597 -3.45 -14.09 -26.51
CA THR A 597 -4.34 -15.23 -26.80
C THR A 597 -4.08 -16.37 -25.81
N GLN A 598 -5.09 -16.71 -25.01
CA GLN A 598 -5.08 -17.91 -24.21
C GLN A 598 -5.51 -19.10 -25.08
N VAL A 599 -4.59 -20.04 -25.30
CA VAL A 599 -4.81 -21.23 -26.14
C VAL A 599 -5.01 -22.44 -25.24
N PHE A 600 -6.11 -23.17 -25.45
CA PHE A 600 -6.39 -24.46 -24.85
C PHE A 600 -6.22 -25.57 -25.90
N TYR A 601 -5.56 -26.67 -25.53
CA TYR A 601 -5.38 -27.85 -26.39
C TYR A 601 -5.86 -29.11 -25.66
N SER A 602 -6.58 -29.97 -26.38
CA SER A 602 -7.20 -31.16 -25.81
C SER A 602 -6.21 -32.31 -25.64
N THR A 603 -6.24 -32.97 -24.49
CA THR A 603 -5.29 -34.04 -24.14
C THR A 603 -5.68 -35.42 -24.68
N THR A 604 -6.55 -35.50 -25.69
CA THR A 604 -7.00 -36.77 -26.31
C THR A 604 -5.86 -37.56 -26.97
N ALA A 605 -4.74 -36.90 -27.29
CA ALA A 605 -3.52 -37.52 -27.78
C ALA A 605 -2.75 -38.35 -26.72
N ASN A 606 -3.11 -38.24 -25.42
CA ASN A 606 -2.54 -38.99 -24.30
C ASN A 606 -1.01 -38.91 -24.17
N TRP A 607 -0.42 -37.75 -24.47
CA TRP A 607 1.00 -37.48 -24.26
C TRP A 607 1.35 -37.21 -22.79
N SER A 608 2.58 -37.51 -22.40
CA SER A 608 3.14 -37.24 -21.06
C SER A 608 3.53 -35.78 -20.84
N THR A 609 3.79 -35.02 -21.91
CA THR A 609 3.95 -33.56 -21.89
C THR A 609 3.26 -32.94 -23.10
N TYR A 610 2.91 -31.65 -23.02
CA TYR A 610 2.33 -30.89 -24.12
C TYR A 610 3.08 -29.57 -24.29
N ASN A 611 3.52 -29.30 -25.52
CA ASN A 611 4.23 -28.09 -25.89
C ASN A 611 3.59 -27.48 -27.15
N ILE A 612 3.52 -26.15 -27.20
CA ILE A 612 3.03 -25.38 -28.33
C ILE A 612 4.20 -24.66 -29.01
N HIS A 613 4.55 -25.11 -30.20
CA HIS A 613 5.52 -24.47 -31.09
C HIS A 613 4.74 -23.54 -32.01
N TYR A 614 5.00 -22.23 -31.94
CA TYR A 614 4.23 -21.22 -32.68
C TYR A 614 5.09 -20.08 -33.24
N LYS A 615 4.45 -19.28 -34.10
CA LYS A 615 4.86 -17.93 -34.56
C LYS A 615 3.66 -16.97 -34.51
N VAL A 616 3.92 -15.67 -34.55
CA VAL A 616 2.89 -14.62 -34.62
C VAL A 616 3.02 -13.85 -35.94
N ASP A 617 1.94 -13.77 -36.72
CA ASP A 617 1.88 -13.38 -38.13
C ASP A 617 3.02 -14.01 -38.96
N GLY A 618 3.76 -13.18 -39.71
CA GLY A 618 4.97 -13.55 -40.47
C GLY A 618 6.25 -13.61 -39.64
N GLY A 619 6.14 -13.61 -38.30
CA GLY A 619 7.29 -13.71 -37.40
C GLY A 619 7.99 -15.07 -37.42
N SER A 620 9.13 -15.15 -36.76
CA SER A 620 9.88 -16.39 -36.56
C SER A 620 9.11 -17.38 -35.68
N TRP A 621 9.29 -18.67 -35.94
CA TRP A 621 8.87 -19.73 -35.04
C TRP A 621 9.73 -19.75 -33.77
N THR A 622 9.10 -20.06 -32.64
CA THR A 622 9.75 -20.47 -31.38
C THR A 622 10.74 -21.63 -31.59
N SER A 623 11.75 -21.77 -30.72
CA SER A 623 12.67 -22.91 -30.77
C SER A 623 11.97 -24.22 -30.36
N VAL A 624 12.04 -25.27 -31.19
CA VAL A 624 11.55 -26.63 -30.88
C VAL A 624 12.09 -27.11 -29.51
N PRO A 625 11.27 -27.67 -28.60
CA PRO A 625 9.88 -28.12 -28.77
C PRO A 625 8.80 -27.03 -28.66
N GLY A 626 9.17 -25.76 -28.50
CA GLY A 626 8.24 -24.66 -28.26
C GLY A 626 7.95 -24.47 -26.77
N ASP A 627 6.87 -23.76 -26.48
CA ASP A 627 6.47 -23.36 -25.14
C ASP A 627 5.72 -24.50 -24.42
N SER A 628 6.13 -24.83 -23.19
CA SER A 628 5.40 -25.82 -22.38
C SER A 628 4.00 -25.31 -21.97
N MET A 629 3.00 -26.17 -22.11
CA MET A 629 1.62 -25.94 -21.69
C MET A 629 1.33 -26.57 -20.32
N THR A 630 0.50 -25.92 -19.50
CA THR A 630 0.13 -26.39 -18.15
C THR A 630 -1.28 -26.96 -18.12
N ALA A 631 -1.59 -27.90 -17.22
CA ALA A 631 -2.95 -28.38 -17.02
C ALA A 631 -3.92 -27.22 -16.70
N ALA A 632 -5.13 -27.26 -17.26
CA ALA A 632 -6.13 -26.20 -17.10
C ALA A 632 -7.43 -26.71 -16.48
N CYS A 633 -8.00 -27.77 -17.06
CA CYS A 633 -9.10 -28.53 -16.51
C CYS A 633 -9.06 -29.98 -17.06
N ASN A 634 -10.02 -30.82 -16.67
CA ASN A 634 -10.03 -32.22 -17.09
C ASN A 634 -10.09 -32.34 -18.63
N GLY A 635 -9.10 -33.00 -19.23
CA GLY A 635 -8.97 -33.15 -20.68
C GLY A 635 -8.30 -31.99 -21.42
N TRP A 636 -7.78 -30.96 -20.74
CA TRP A 636 -7.28 -29.74 -21.37
C TRP A 636 -6.01 -29.16 -20.72
N VAL A 637 -5.05 -28.75 -21.55
CA VAL A 637 -3.88 -27.93 -21.19
C VAL A 637 -4.00 -26.54 -21.79
N THR A 638 -3.34 -25.54 -21.20
CA THR A 638 -3.37 -24.13 -21.64
C THR A 638 -1.98 -23.49 -21.74
N ARG A 639 -1.86 -22.49 -22.61
CA ARG A 639 -0.73 -21.54 -22.70
C ARG A 639 -1.23 -20.18 -23.14
N THR A 640 -0.75 -19.11 -22.51
CA THR A 640 -1.01 -17.73 -22.93
C THR A 640 0.11 -17.26 -23.86
N ILE A 641 -0.24 -16.81 -25.07
CA ILE A 641 0.69 -16.32 -26.10
C ILE A 641 0.56 -14.80 -26.19
N ALA A 642 1.68 -14.07 -26.18
CA ALA A 642 1.73 -12.63 -26.44
C ALA A 642 1.50 -12.30 -27.93
N SER A 643 0.30 -12.61 -28.44
CA SER A 643 -0.12 -12.40 -29.82
C SER A 643 -0.42 -10.93 -30.14
N ALA A 644 -0.82 -10.12 -29.15
CA ALA A 644 -1.26 -8.74 -29.33
C ALA A 644 -2.40 -8.60 -30.36
N GLY A 645 -3.37 -9.53 -30.31
CA GLY A 645 -4.52 -9.59 -31.22
C GLY A 645 -4.23 -10.07 -32.65
N LYS A 646 -2.98 -10.47 -32.94
CA LYS A 646 -2.54 -10.94 -34.26
C LYS A 646 -2.87 -12.42 -34.49
N ASN A 647 -2.64 -12.90 -35.72
CA ASN A 647 -2.74 -14.33 -35.99
C ASN A 647 -1.55 -15.08 -35.36
N VAL A 648 -1.84 -16.20 -34.73
CA VAL A 648 -0.86 -17.18 -34.31
C VAL A 648 -0.95 -18.37 -35.26
N THR A 649 0.19 -18.84 -35.77
CA THR A 649 0.28 -20.16 -36.41
C THR A 649 1.06 -21.08 -35.49
N ALA A 650 0.53 -22.28 -35.20
CA ALA A 650 1.07 -23.18 -34.18
C ALA A 650 0.93 -24.67 -34.55
N ALA A 651 1.82 -25.48 -33.98
CA ALA A 651 1.78 -26.93 -33.97
C ALA A 651 2.09 -27.45 -32.55
N PHE A 652 1.53 -28.59 -32.18
CA PHE A 652 1.63 -29.18 -30.84
C PHE A 652 2.54 -30.40 -30.86
N ASN A 653 3.26 -30.67 -29.76
CA ASN A 653 4.12 -31.86 -29.66
C ASN A 653 4.36 -32.34 -28.22
N ASN A 654 4.79 -33.58 -28.10
CA ASN A 654 5.08 -34.25 -26.83
C ASN A 654 6.48 -34.00 -26.25
N GLY A 655 7.27 -33.09 -26.83
CA GLY A 655 8.66 -32.82 -26.46
C GLY A 655 9.67 -33.88 -26.93
N SER A 656 9.23 -35.02 -27.46
CA SER A 656 10.08 -36.15 -27.86
C SER A 656 9.84 -36.61 -29.31
N GLY A 657 9.45 -35.68 -30.19
CA GLY A 657 9.37 -35.90 -31.64
C GLY A 657 8.03 -36.39 -32.20
N THR A 658 6.98 -36.57 -31.38
CA THR A 658 5.61 -36.77 -31.88
C THR A 658 4.90 -35.42 -31.98
N TRP A 659 4.30 -35.14 -33.14
CA TRP A 659 3.70 -33.86 -33.48
C TRP A 659 2.24 -33.99 -33.91
N ASP A 660 1.45 -32.97 -33.59
CA ASP A 660 0.21 -32.62 -34.27
C ASP A 660 0.40 -31.25 -34.94
N ASN A 661 0.56 -31.29 -36.27
CA ASN A 661 0.65 -30.13 -37.15
C ASN A 661 -0.56 -30.05 -38.10
N ASN A 662 -1.73 -30.55 -37.66
CA ASN A 662 -2.97 -30.52 -38.45
C ASN A 662 -2.81 -31.13 -39.86
N SER A 663 -2.14 -32.29 -39.94
CA SER A 663 -1.78 -32.97 -41.21
C SER A 663 -0.94 -32.10 -42.16
N GLY A 664 0.06 -31.39 -41.61
CA GLY A 664 0.98 -30.53 -42.37
C GLY A 664 0.42 -29.17 -42.78
N LYS A 665 -0.64 -28.69 -42.12
CA LYS A 665 -1.28 -27.38 -42.36
C LYS A 665 -1.04 -26.36 -41.25
N ASP A 666 -0.59 -26.85 -40.08
CA ASP A 666 -0.60 -26.15 -38.80
C ASP A 666 -2.01 -25.69 -38.37
N TYR A 667 -2.10 -25.16 -37.16
CA TYR A 667 -3.27 -24.46 -36.63
C TYR A 667 -3.04 -22.96 -36.79
N THR A 668 -3.99 -22.21 -37.37
CA THR A 668 -3.93 -20.74 -37.42
C THR A 668 -5.17 -20.13 -36.78
N PHE A 669 -4.99 -19.16 -35.88
CA PHE A 669 -6.05 -18.59 -35.05
C PHE A 669 -5.73 -17.17 -34.57
N SER A 670 -6.77 -16.39 -34.25
CA SER A 670 -6.69 -15.06 -33.64
C SER A 670 -7.92 -14.80 -32.75
N GLY A 671 -7.74 -14.04 -31.68
CA GLY A 671 -8.75 -13.77 -30.66
C GLY A 671 -8.20 -13.89 -29.23
N ASP A 672 -9.01 -13.55 -28.22
CA ASP A 672 -8.57 -13.53 -26.82
C ASP A 672 -8.46 -14.95 -26.21
N VAL A 673 -9.42 -15.82 -26.51
CA VAL A 673 -9.46 -17.21 -25.99
C VAL A 673 -9.81 -18.19 -27.11
N ILE A 674 -8.95 -19.19 -27.32
CA ILE A 674 -9.03 -20.19 -28.38
C ILE A 674 -8.92 -21.58 -27.78
N GLN A 675 -9.70 -22.54 -28.29
CA GLN A 675 -9.61 -23.95 -27.95
C GLN A 675 -9.38 -24.80 -29.22
N ILE A 676 -8.59 -25.86 -29.08
CA ILE A 676 -8.17 -26.73 -30.19
C ILE A 676 -8.36 -28.20 -29.81
N ALA A 677 -9.16 -28.91 -30.60
CA ALA A 677 -9.45 -30.33 -30.43
C ALA A 677 -9.75 -31.00 -31.78
N ASN A 678 -9.28 -32.23 -31.98
CA ASN A 678 -9.60 -33.08 -33.14
C ASN A 678 -9.38 -32.40 -34.51
N GLY A 679 -8.33 -31.58 -34.66
CA GLY A 679 -8.03 -30.83 -35.89
C GLY A 679 -8.83 -29.54 -36.08
N ALA A 680 -9.78 -29.21 -35.19
CA ALA A 680 -10.59 -28.00 -35.24
C ALA A 680 -10.06 -26.90 -34.30
N VAL A 681 -10.26 -25.65 -34.73
CA VAL A 681 -10.04 -24.43 -33.95
C VAL A 681 -11.41 -23.80 -33.68
N THR A 682 -11.72 -23.48 -32.42
CA THR A 682 -12.90 -22.68 -32.06
C THR A 682 -12.54 -21.62 -31.00
N ALA A 683 -13.40 -20.62 -30.84
CA ALA A 683 -13.25 -19.61 -29.79
C ALA A 683 -13.83 -20.10 -28.46
N GLY A 684 -13.43 -19.44 -27.37
CA GLY A 684 -13.96 -19.68 -26.03
C GLY A 684 -13.14 -20.65 -25.18
N ASN A 685 -13.40 -20.63 -23.87
CA ASN A 685 -12.74 -21.45 -22.86
C ASN A 685 -13.49 -22.80 -22.71
N PRO A 686 -12.82 -23.96 -22.76
CA PRO A 686 -13.46 -25.27 -22.56
C PRO A 686 -13.65 -25.65 -21.07
N CYS A 687 -13.23 -24.80 -20.15
CA CYS A 687 -13.25 -25.01 -18.70
C CYS A 687 -14.30 -24.16 -17.95
N VAL A 688 -15.35 -23.68 -18.64
CA VAL A 688 -16.46 -22.88 -18.09
C VAL A 688 -17.83 -23.42 -18.51
#